data_AF-A0AAJ0H1N8-F1
#
_entry.id   AF-A0AAJ0H1N8-F1
#
_cell.length_a   1.000
_cell.length_b   1.000
_cell.length_c   1.000
_cell.angle_alpha   90.00
_cell.angle_beta   90.00
_cell.angle_gamma   90.00
#
_symmetry.space_group_name_H-M   'P 1'
#
loop_
_entity.id
_entity.type
_entity.pdbx_description
1 polymer ?
#
loop_
_entity_poly.entity_id
_entity_poly.type
_entity_poly.pdbx_seq_one_letter_code
_entity_poly.pdbx_strand_id
1 'polypeptide(L)'
;MAQAPATPAAGVTNNSSIFGGPGQNGAGATSQAVVPVPSFSSALTPASAASSNNTYIMPNSPLKNRAPMDGYRPKVTRTLGQRPACLVNASVTYCGNNQIYAFGGFDQYTDEVYNHVLRLDLVSHQWTLVDNYGDIPGVRMGHTATLYKGDKLLVFGGENEHRTYLSDLIIFDLKTAHWTQPQVTGPIPKGRARHAAVLHEDKLFIVGGITGHDNYVLDDICYLDLKTFTWSRSWRFVGRFDHSAYIWGDRVWVFGGLSEDMDKVSDLWWLDLKGNPAFESPPQIGSIDRLGLARNANSPRPPYQAAQSSIVGTSGYAANSRTPQVNTPSFHLKAYAPPAPGAISALKFVSGPNVPSQMQGIHFHVYSSGTLLDFVTPAATITSKDCSLSALDLGTLRWQKLAEGREIFKSGYRWHYCTMNEDGTKAWLLGCPTEAGAIDLGANGLEEYLSDIMEIDLRRYGFLGSNLGSEARTDLVRPSLRTRSVEPPSKGLGADLAKLFDQPPETGSGTDFIVTALSGDYDDEEIMGSALMHASETEEGSQTWLAPDAPTSPPIHVHRLILQARWPHFARLWASQMAEFHTKKMHIPEPYSVVKAFLYYLYTDRIDPADDDAETDLSDVAGLLVMSNIYNIPHLRLLCVNRLSKELDVDHACITWYCAGLANEEWLRKRAANFCMTHWGRVVRTAGFQRLPRAALVELSQEVDMEGRVVGGDELDMIVGGFGDGASAVSRRKESVSSNQTQMLETEDDEDDGMEMS
;
A
#
# COMPACT_ATOMS: atom_id res chain seq x y z
N MET A 1 -0.32 28.83 71.14
CA MET A 1 -0.52 28.18 72.46
C MET A 1 -2.01 28.17 72.76
N ALA A 2 -2.48 27.24 73.60
CA ALA A 2 -3.90 26.80 73.76
C ALA A 2 -4.43 26.06 72.51
N GLN A 3 -4.59 24.73 72.51
CA GLN A 3 -5.42 23.81 73.33
C GLN A 3 -6.87 23.68 72.82
N ALA A 4 -7.16 22.51 72.23
CA ALA A 4 -8.51 21.92 72.23
C ALA A 4 -8.85 21.39 73.64
N PRO A 5 -10.12 21.11 73.98
CA PRO A 5 -10.69 19.78 73.67
C PRO A 5 -12.24 19.69 73.53
N ALA A 6 -12.72 18.43 73.39
CA ALA A 6 -13.97 17.86 73.91
C ALA A 6 -15.31 17.92 73.12
N THR A 7 -15.64 16.76 72.55
CA THR A 7 -16.99 16.12 72.47
C THR A 7 -17.60 15.87 73.88
N PRO A 8 -18.94 15.73 74.12
CA PRO A 8 -19.74 14.57 73.63
C PRO A 8 -21.29 14.71 73.50
N ALA A 9 -21.95 13.61 73.08
CA ALA A 9 -23.33 13.13 73.36
C ALA A 9 -24.56 14.07 73.10
N ALA A 10 -25.65 13.75 72.38
CA ALA A 10 -26.50 12.54 72.17
C ALA A 10 -27.89 12.66 72.85
N GLY A 11 -28.97 12.30 72.12
CA GLY A 11 -30.39 12.34 72.54
C GLY A 11 -31.25 13.17 71.55
N VAL A 12 -32.08 12.66 70.61
CA VAL A 12 -33.03 11.52 70.50
C VAL A 12 -34.48 11.86 70.89
N THR A 13 -35.42 11.48 70.00
CA THR A 13 -36.91 11.43 69.99
C THR A 13 -37.45 12.19 68.76
N ASN A 14 -38.42 11.76 67.94
CA ASN A 14 -39.25 10.54 67.74
C ASN A 14 -39.40 10.36 66.19
N ASN A 15 -39.99 9.32 65.57
CA ASN A 15 -41.00 8.35 66.01
C ASN A 15 -40.94 7.03 65.20
N SER A 16 -41.58 5.99 65.74
CA SER A 16 -41.87 4.64 65.21
C SER A 16 -42.57 4.60 63.83
N SER A 17 -42.75 3.48 63.10
CA SER A 17 -42.24 2.08 62.99
C SER A 17 -43.32 1.27 62.20
N ILE A 18 -43.26 -0.09 62.17
CA ILE A 18 -44.27 -1.09 61.64
C ILE A 18 -44.12 -1.43 60.14
N PHE A 19 -44.07 -2.68 59.64
CA PHE A 19 -43.79 -4.09 60.09
C PHE A 19 -43.46 -4.88 58.77
N GLY A 20 -42.88 -6.08 58.65
CA GLY A 20 -42.30 -7.08 59.56
C GLY A 20 -41.96 -8.39 58.79
N GLY A 21 -41.31 -9.39 59.42
CA GLY A 21 -41.11 -10.77 58.88
C GLY A 21 -41.81 -11.83 59.76
N PRO A 22 -41.30 -13.08 59.96
CA PRO A 22 -40.26 -13.87 59.25
C PRO A 22 -40.70 -15.36 59.02
N GLY A 23 -39.80 -16.31 58.66
CA GLY A 23 -40.07 -17.75 58.92
C GLY A 23 -39.39 -18.83 58.05
N GLN A 24 -38.79 -19.84 58.69
CA GLN A 24 -37.92 -20.93 58.18
C GLN A 24 -38.59 -22.09 57.40
N ASN A 25 -37.81 -22.74 56.51
CA ASN A 25 -37.60 -24.20 56.32
C ASN A 25 -36.56 -24.47 55.18
N GLY A 26 -35.94 -25.64 54.97
CA GLY A 26 -35.82 -26.85 55.81
C GLY A 26 -35.32 -28.11 55.06
N ALA A 27 -34.10 -28.60 55.35
CA ALA A 27 -33.41 -29.81 54.80
C ALA A 27 -33.10 -29.83 53.28
N GLY A 28 -32.12 -30.57 52.73
CA GLY A 28 -31.01 -31.36 53.29
C GLY A 28 -30.36 -32.33 52.24
N ALA A 29 -29.06 -32.66 52.40
CA ALA A 29 -28.28 -33.72 51.67
C ALA A 29 -27.93 -33.47 50.16
N THR A 30 -26.78 -33.89 49.57
CA THR A 30 -25.54 -34.57 50.07
C THR A 30 -24.34 -34.48 49.08
N SER A 31 -23.10 -34.66 49.62
CA SER A 31 -21.82 -35.14 48.99
C SER A 31 -21.16 -34.32 47.85
N GLN A 32 -19.91 -33.81 47.94
CA GLN A 32 -18.58 -34.46 48.15
C GLN A 32 -18.18 -35.49 47.05
N ALA A 33 -16.94 -35.60 46.56
CA ALA A 33 -15.73 -34.74 46.55
C ALA A 33 -14.61 -35.40 45.68
N VAL A 34 -13.45 -34.73 45.52
CA VAL A 34 -12.10 -35.28 45.16
C VAL A 34 -11.75 -35.50 43.68
N VAL A 35 -10.47 -35.20 43.37
CA VAL A 35 -9.72 -35.27 42.09
C VAL A 35 -8.71 -36.44 42.18
N PRO A 36 -8.36 -37.15 41.08
CA PRO A 36 -6.99 -36.97 40.56
C PRO A 36 -6.83 -37.11 39.02
N VAL A 37 -5.70 -36.57 38.53
CA VAL A 37 -5.15 -36.71 37.17
C VAL A 37 -4.32 -38.00 37.08
N PRO A 38 -4.06 -38.54 35.88
CA PRO A 38 -2.66 -38.82 35.54
C PRO A 38 -2.23 -38.36 34.14
N SER A 39 -0.94 -38.05 34.04
CA SER A 39 -0.21 -37.60 32.85
C SER A 39 0.55 -38.76 32.17
N PHE A 40 1.01 -38.57 30.93
CA PHE A 40 2.30 -39.01 30.33
C PHE A 40 2.32 -38.59 28.83
N SER A 41 3.19 -37.66 28.40
CA SER A 41 4.46 -37.88 27.67
C SER A 41 4.34 -38.71 26.37
N SER A 42 4.93 -38.34 25.23
CA SER A 42 6.28 -37.77 25.04
C SER A 42 6.47 -37.14 23.64
N ALA A 43 7.59 -36.43 23.42
CA ALA A 43 7.88 -35.68 22.20
C ALA A 43 8.65 -36.50 21.15
N LEU A 44 8.51 -36.13 19.86
CA LEU A 44 9.49 -36.41 18.80
C LEU A 44 9.55 -35.27 17.77
N THR A 45 10.75 -34.74 17.56
CA THR A 45 11.24 -34.02 16.37
C THR A 45 12.49 -34.79 15.86
N PRO A 46 13.13 -34.46 14.72
CA PRO A 46 12.77 -33.62 13.56
C PRO A 46 12.92 -34.37 12.19
N ALA A 47 12.60 -33.70 11.06
CA ALA A 47 13.47 -33.60 9.84
C ALA A 47 12.76 -33.01 8.59
N SER A 48 13.33 -31.93 8.03
CA SER A 48 13.60 -31.62 6.59
C SER A 48 12.56 -31.88 5.46
N ALA A 49 12.44 -31.09 4.38
CA ALA A 49 12.87 -29.73 3.99
C ALA A 49 12.28 -29.37 2.59
N ALA A 50 12.38 -28.09 2.16
CA ALA A 50 11.98 -27.51 0.85
C ALA A 50 10.45 -27.43 0.54
N SER A 51 9.88 -26.40 -0.10
CA SER A 51 10.36 -25.07 -0.57
C SER A 51 9.14 -24.30 -1.17
N SER A 52 9.01 -22.96 -1.20
CA SER A 52 9.73 -21.84 -0.55
C SER A 52 9.02 -20.51 -0.91
N ASN A 53 8.43 -19.77 0.04
CA ASN A 53 7.92 -18.39 -0.14
C ASN A 53 7.60 -17.78 1.24
N ASN A 54 8.56 -17.06 1.82
CA ASN A 54 8.56 -16.80 3.27
C ASN A 54 8.30 -15.34 3.64
N THR A 55 7.01 -15.02 3.80
CA THR A 55 6.55 -14.06 4.83
C THR A 55 5.50 -14.80 5.67
N TYR A 56 5.83 -15.14 6.91
CA TYR A 56 4.83 -15.61 7.88
C TYR A 56 4.26 -14.42 8.65
N ILE A 57 3.21 -13.82 8.08
CA ILE A 57 2.16 -13.17 8.86
C ILE A 57 1.14 -14.26 9.16
N MET A 58 0.76 -14.45 10.43
CA MET A 58 -0.38 -15.31 10.77
C MET A 58 -1.62 -14.82 10.01
N PRO A 59 -2.23 -15.62 9.11
CA PRO A 59 -3.30 -15.15 8.25
C PRO A 59 -4.59 -14.93 9.05
N ASN A 60 -4.73 -13.74 9.60
CA ASN A 60 -5.97 -13.29 10.21
C ASN A 60 -6.89 -12.79 9.10
N SER A 61 -7.91 -13.60 8.80
CA SER A 61 -9.18 -13.11 8.29
C SER A 61 -9.67 -11.91 9.14
N PRO A 62 -10.54 -11.02 8.62
CA PRO A 62 -10.97 -9.83 9.35
C PRO A 62 -11.73 -10.19 10.63
N LEU A 63 -11.01 -10.27 11.74
CA LEU A 63 -11.50 -10.73 13.04
C LEU A 63 -12.40 -9.68 13.70
N LYS A 64 -13.70 -9.77 13.40
CA LYS A 64 -14.70 -9.39 14.41
C LYS A 64 -14.49 -10.28 15.63
N ASN A 65 -14.23 -9.65 16.78
CA ASN A 65 -13.95 -10.27 18.08
C ASN A 65 -12.63 -11.06 18.19
N ARG A 66 -11.51 -10.34 18.29
CA ARG A 66 -10.34 -10.85 19.02
C ARG A 66 -10.71 -10.93 20.50
N ALA A 67 -10.69 -12.11 21.11
CA ALA A 67 -10.66 -12.22 22.57
C ALA A 67 -9.40 -11.50 23.10
N PRO A 68 -9.44 -10.85 24.29
CA PRO A 68 -8.31 -10.05 24.77
C PRO A 68 -7.04 -10.91 24.87
N MET A 69 -5.98 -10.49 24.20
CA MET A 69 -4.70 -11.21 24.16
C MET A 69 -3.94 -11.12 25.48
N ASP A 70 -4.10 -12.14 26.34
CA ASP A 70 -3.19 -12.54 27.43
C ASP A 70 -2.53 -11.39 28.26
N GLY A 71 -3.21 -10.26 28.41
CA GLY A 71 -2.71 -9.09 29.12
C GLY A 71 -1.34 -8.55 28.65
N TYR A 72 -0.86 -8.89 27.44
CA TYR A 72 0.48 -8.51 27.01
C TYR A 72 0.62 -6.99 26.93
N ARG A 73 1.56 -6.45 27.71
CA ARG A 73 1.97 -5.05 27.67
C ARG A 73 3.49 -4.98 27.49
N PRO A 74 3.99 -4.16 26.55
CA PRO A 74 5.41 -3.86 26.41
C PRO A 74 6.04 -3.46 27.75
N LYS A 75 7.23 -3.98 28.02
CA LYS A 75 7.96 -3.67 29.26
C LYS A 75 8.81 -2.41 29.03
N VAL A 76 8.53 -1.36 29.80
CA VAL A 76 9.44 -0.21 29.93
C VAL A 76 10.51 -0.55 30.98
N THR A 77 11.77 -0.31 30.65
CA THR A 77 12.93 -0.51 31.54
C THR A 77 13.77 0.76 31.56
N ARG A 78 14.14 1.24 32.76
CA ARG A 78 15.02 2.40 32.91
C ARG A 78 16.45 2.02 32.56
N THR A 79 17.07 2.79 31.68
CA THR A 79 18.48 2.65 31.29
C THR A 79 19.40 3.25 32.36
N LEU A 80 20.64 2.78 32.40
CA LEU A 80 21.66 3.20 33.36
C LEU A 80 22.92 3.68 32.62
N GLY A 81 23.92 4.19 33.36
CA GLY A 81 25.19 4.65 32.79
C GLY A 81 25.11 6.04 32.16
N GLN A 82 25.95 6.29 31.15
CA GLN A 82 26.09 7.57 30.46
C GLN A 82 24.97 7.75 29.43
N ARG A 83 23.75 7.99 29.92
CA ARG A 83 22.58 8.24 29.06
C ARG A 83 22.83 9.46 28.16
N PRO A 84 22.52 9.41 26.85
CA PRO A 84 22.51 10.58 26.00
C PRO A 84 21.30 11.48 26.32
N ALA A 85 21.44 12.76 26.02
CA ALA A 85 20.31 13.69 25.96
C ALA A 85 19.30 13.25 24.87
N CYS A 86 18.06 13.70 24.99
CA CYS A 86 17.00 13.54 24.00
C CYS A 86 17.20 14.51 22.81
N LEU A 87 18.34 14.38 22.13
CA LEU A 87 18.70 15.17 20.96
C LEU A 87 17.64 15.05 19.86
N VAL A 88 17.60 16.04 18.97
CA VAL A 88 16.78 16.07 17.74
C VAL A 88 17.65 15.60 16.57
N ASN A 89 17.05 14.80 15.67
CA ASN A 89 17.69 14.32 14.44
C ASN A 89 19.06 13.61 14.64
N ALA A 90 19.26 12.91 15.77
CA ALA A 90 20.34 11.94 15.89
C ALA A 90 20.02 10.67 15.09
N SER A 91 21.04 9.86 14.78
CA SER A 91 20.82 8.49 14.29
C SER A 91 20.81 7.50 15.44
N VAL A 92 19.83 6.58 15.47
CA VAL A 92 19.76 5.48 16.46
C VAL A 92 19.53 4.15 15.76
N THR A 93 20.56 3.31 15.74
CA THR A 93 20.62 2.10 14.89
C THR A 93 20.93 0.86 15.71
N TYR A 94 20.09 -0.17 15.61
CA TYR A 94 20.42 -1.51 16.10
C TYR A 94 21.55 -2.12 15.26
N CYS A 95 22.58 -2.67 15.91
CA CYS A 95 23.84 -3.08 15.28
C CYS A 95 24.18 -4.56 15.53
N GLY A 96 23.17 -5.42 15.64
CA GLY A 96 23.34 -6.81 16.05
C GLY A 96 23.75 -6.94 17.52
N ASN A 97 24.07 -8.17 17.95
CA ASN A 97 24.67 -8.49 19.26
C ASN A 97 24.01 -7.84 20.50
N ASN A 98 22.70 -7.57 20.44
CA ASN A 98 21.94 -6.85 21.47
C ASN A 98 22.48 -5.42 21.76
N GLN A 99 23.00 -4.73 20.75
CA GLN A 99 23.55 -3.37 20.87
C GLN A 99 22.80 -2.37 20.00
N ILE A 100 22.48 -1.21 20.57
CA ILE A 100 21.98 -0.04 19.85
C ILE A 100 23.07 1.05 19.93
N TYR A 101 23.40 1.65 18.80
CA TYR A 101 24.30 2.79 18.72
C TYR A 101 23.50 4.06 18.44
N ALA A 102 23.80 5.13 19.18
CA ALA A 102 23.33 6.47 18.96
C ALA A 102 24.51 7.36 18.55
N PHE A 103 24.33 8.21 17.54
CA PHE A 103 25.37 9.09 17.03
C PHE A 103 24.82 10.42 16.52
N GLY A 104 25.53 11.50 16.86
CA GLY A 104 25.21 12.88 16.48
C GLY A 104 23.88 13.39 17.06
N GLY A 105 23.32 14.42 16.40
CA GLY A 105 22.09 15.09 16.80
C GLY A 105 22.31 16.50 17.39
N PHE A 106 21.22 17.22 17.56
CA PHE A 106 21.17 18.61 18.01
C PHE A 106 20.36 18.75 19.30
N ASP A 107 20.86 19.48 20.28
CA ASP A 107 20.11 19.76 21.51
C ASP A 107 19.32 21.07 21.38
N GLN A 108 18.00 20.95 21.40
CA GLN A 108 17.05 22.07 21.34
C GLN A 108 17.14 23.05 22.52
N TYR A 109 17.79 22.69 23.63
CA TYR A 109 17.90 23.53 24.82
C TYR A 109 19.21 24.33 24.89
N THR A 110 20.31 23.77 24.39
CA THR A 110 21.65 24.40 24.39
C THR A 110 22.05 24.99 23.04
N ASP A 111 21.33 24.67 21.95
CA ASP A 111 21.67 24.99 20.55
C ASP A 111 22.97 24.30 20.08
N GLU A 112 23.44 23.27 20.80
CA GLU A 112 24.65 22.51 20.48
C GLU A 112 24.38 21.32 19.54
N VAL A 113 25.32 21.05 18.62
CA VAL A 113 25.33 19.84 17.77
C VAL A 113 26.44 18.91 18.26
N TYR A 114 26.16 17.61 18.34
CA TYR A 114 27.10 16.62 18.86
C TYR A 114 27.68 15.69 17.78
N ASN A 115 28.78 15.01 18.11
CA ASN A 115 29.35 13.88 17.36
C ASN A 115 29.68 12.68 18.27
N HIS A 116 29.15 12.64 19.50
CA HIS A 116 29.41 11.54 20.42
C HIS A 116 28.81 10.23 19.90
N VAL A 117 29.57 9.13 20.05
CA VAL A 117 29.09 7.76 19.80
C VAL A 117 28.73 7.14 21.14
N LEU A 118 27.46 6.85 21.36
CA LEU A 118 27.00 6.14 22.56
C LEU A 118 26.42 4.78 22.18
N ARG A 119 26.70 3.77 22.99
CA ARG A 119 26.20 2.42 22.81
C ARG A 119 25.40 1.99 24.03
N LEU A 120 24.17 1.54 23.78
CA LEU A 120 23.30 0.85 24.74
C LEU A 120 23.46 -0.66 24.56
N ASP A 121 23.89 -1.36 25.62
CA ASP A 121 23.73 -2.80 25.72
C ASP A 121 22.31 -3.14 26.19
N LEU A 122 21.57 -3.91 25.41
CA LEU A 122 20.20 -4.32 25.71
C LEU A 122 20.09 -5.45 26.74
N VAL A 123 21.20 -6.12 27.09
CA VAL A 123 21.22 -7.15 28.15
C VAL A 123 21.34 -6.50 29.54
N SER A 124 22.27 -5.56 29.70
CA SER A 124 22.44 -4.82 30.96
C SER A 124 21.62 -3.53 31.06
N HIS A 125 21.03 -3.08 29.95
CA HIS A 125 20.37 -1.77 29.79
C HIS A 125 21.27 -0.57 30.15
N GLN A 126 22.59 -0.69 29.90
CA GLN A 126 23.56 0.37 30.19
C GLN A 126 24.01 1.11 28.93
N TRP A 127 23.94 2.43 28.99
CA TRP A 127 24.58 3.33 28.03
C TRP A 127 26.05 3.54 28.40
N THR A 128 26.91 3.47 27.39
CA THR A 128 28.35 3.70 27.47
C THR A 128 28.77 4.66 26.35
N LEU A 129 29.54 5.70 26.67
CA LEU A 129 30.29 6.44 25.65
C LEU A 129 31.32 5.49 25.03
N VAL A 130 31.42 5.48 23.72
CA VAL A 130 32.35 4.61 23.00
C VAL A 130 33.64 5.37 22.71
N ASP A 131 34.74 4.95 23.34
CA ASP A 131 36.07 5.38 22.94
C ASP A 131 36.30 5.00 21.48
N ASN A 132 36.50 6.00 20.62
CA ASN A 132 36.61 5.83 19.18
C ASN A 132 37.77 6.62 18.60
N TYR A 133 38.29 6.16 17.46
CA TYR A 133 39.56 6.60 16.87
C TYR A 133 39.45 6.79 15.36
N GLY A 134 40.49 7.35 14.73
CA GLY A 134 40.58 7.50 13.28
C GLY A 134 40.03 8.83 12.76
N ASP A 135 39.35 8.77 11.61
CA ASP A 135 38.79 9.94 10.91
C ASP A 135 37.47 10.39 11.59
N ILE A 136 37.54 10.81 12.86
CA ILE A 136 36.35 11.11 13.67
C ILE A 136 35.53 12.22 13.00
N PRO A 137 34.23 11.99 12.71
CA PRO A 137 33.36 12.97 12.07
C PRO A 137 33.19 14.23 12.93
N GLY A 138 33.12 15.38 12.26
CA GLY A 138 32.61 16.61 12.87
C GLY A 138 31.13 16.49 13.28
N VAL A 139 30.71 17.39 14.17
CA VAL A 139 29.34 17.49 14.71
C VAL A 139 28.30 17.56 13.60
N ARG A 140 27.23 16.77 13.72
CA ARG A 140 26.18 16.68 12.71
C ARG A 140 24.83 16.20 13.25
N MET A 141 23.77 16.72 12.66
CA MET A 141 22.38 16.28 12.85
C MET A 141 21.73 15.95 11.49
N GLY A 142 20.66 15.18 11.49
CA GLY A 142 19.88 14.87 10.27
C GLY A 142 20.65 14.04 9.23
N HIS A 143 21.75 13.40 9.63
CA HIS A 143 22.44 12.39 8.84
C HIS A 143 21.69 11.05 8.91
N THR A 144 21.98 10.16 7.97
CA THR A 144 21.56 8.76 8.05
C THR A 144 22.70 7.88 8.54
N ALA A 145 22.40 6.86 9.33
CA ALA A 145 23.34 5.79 9.69
C ALA A 145 22.74 4.42 9.33
N THR A 146 23.37 3.71 8.40
CA THR A 146 22.86 2.43 7.87
C THR A 146 23.83 1.29 8.16
N LEU A 147 23.34 0.20 8.76
CA LEU A 147 24.15 -0.98 9.07
C LEU A 147 24.49 -1.78 7.80
N TYR A 148 25.79 -1.92 7.52
CA TYR A 148 26.33 -2.67 6.39
C TYR A 148 27.07 -3.91 6.88
N LYS A 149 26.70 -5.07 6.34
CA LYS A 149 27.31 -6.40 6.62
C LYS A 149 27.40 -6.79 8.10
N GLY A 150 26.60 -6.16 8.97
CA GLY A 150 26.55 -6.42 10.41
C GLY A 150 27.77 -5.95 11.21
N ASP A 151 28.75 -5.29 10.59
CA ASP A 151 29.97 -4.85 11.28
C ASP A 151 30.42 -3.41 10.99
N LYS A 152 29.73 -2.69 10.11
CA LYS A 152 30.03 -1.29 9.78
C LYS A 152 28.76 -0.44 9.75
N LEU A 153 28.82 0.76 10.34
CA LEU A 153 27.81 1.79 10.13
C LEU A 153 28.28 2.75 9.04
N LEU A 154 27.47 2.89 7.99
CA LEU A 154 27.66 3.88 6.94
C LEU A 154 26.92 5.16 7.35
N VAL A 155 27.66 6.21 7.66
CA VAL A 155 27.11 7.53 7.97
C VAL A 155 27.23 8.42 6.74
N PHE A 156 26.09 8.96 6.27
CA PHE A 156 26.07 9.85 5.11
C PHE A 156 25.38 11.18 5.40
N GLY A 157 26.04 12.27 5.02
CA GLY A 157 25.53 13.62 5.05
C GLY A 157 25.23 14.16 6.46
N GLY A 158 24.14 14.92 6.56
CA GLY A 158 23.73 15.70 7.73
C GLY A 158 24.00 17.20 7.58
N GLU A 159 23.71 17.95 8.64
CA GLU A 159 23.95 19.38 8.79
C GLU A 159 24.83 19.59 10.02
N ASN A 160 25.90 20.40 9.90
CA ASN A 160 26.80 20.72 11.01
C ASN A 160 26.36 21.98 11.79
N GLU A 161 27.08 22.31 12.87
CA GLU A 161 26.86 23.53 13.68
C GLU A 161 26.88 24.84 12.86
N HIS A 162 27.57 24.86 11.71
CA HIS A 162 27.67 25.99 10.79
C HIS A 162 26.53 26.02 9.76
N ARG A 163 25.46 25.23 9.95
CA ARG A 163 24.33 25.04 9.02
C ARG A 163 24.76 24.65 7.59
N THR A 164 25.89 23.96 7.50
CA THR A 164 26.45 23.47 6.24
C THR A 164 26.03 22.03 6.04
N TYR A 165 25.34 21.77 4.93
CA TYR A 165 24.91 20.43 4.54
C TYR A 165 26.08 19.62 3.99
N LEU A 166 26.27 18.44 4.56
CA LEU A 166 27.40 17.55 4.29
C LEU A 166 27.05 16.53 3.21
N SER A 167 28.05 16.13 2.41
CA SER A 167 27.97 15.12 1.34
C SER A 167 29.03 14.01 1.51
N ASP A 168 29.63 13.94 2.70
CA ASP A 168 30.62 12.93 3.03
C ASP A 168 29.96 11.58 3.37
N LEU A 169 30.63 10.50 2.97
CA LEU A 169 30.45 9.18 3.55
C LEU A 169 31.56 8.95 4.57
N ILE A 170 31.21 8.56 5.79
CA ILE A 170 32.17 8.12 6.80
C ILE A 170 31.69 6.78 7.35
N ILE A 171 32.62 5.84 7.53
CA ILE A 171 32.33 4.47 7.95
C ILE A 171 32.88 4.26 9.36
N PHE A 172 32.01 3.87 10.28
CA PHE A 172 32.39 3.41 11.62
C PHE A 172 32.48 1.88 11.64
N ASP A 173 33.66 1.34 11.95
CA ASP A 173 33.84 -0.09 12.21
C ASP A 173 33.41 -0.42 13.64
N LEU A 174 32.37 -1.27 13.77
CA LEU A 174 31.78 -1.63 15.06
C LEU A 174 32.70 -2.53 15.91
N LYS A 175 33.65 -3.25 15.28
CA LYS A 175 34.56 -4.18 15.97
C LYS A 175 35.77 -3.45 16.53
N THR A 176 36.30 -2.46 15.81
CA THR A 176 37.51 -1.71 16.21
C THR A 176 37.21 -0.31 16.76
N ALA A 177 35.95 0.13 16.76
CA ALA A 177 35.53 1.49 17.09
C ALA A 177 36.33 2.57 16.32
N HIS A 178 36.60 2.32 15.04
CA HIS A 178 37.44 3.17 14.21
C HIS A 178 36.63 3.80 13.07
N TRP A 179 36.72 5.12 12.94
CA TRP A 179 36.16 5.88 11.83
C TRP A 179 37.12 5.90 10.65
N THR A 180 36.59 5.77 9.45
CA THR A 180 37.35 5.82 8.19
C THR A 180 36.57 6.61 7.16
N GLN A 181 37.23 7.53 6.44
CA GLN A 181 36.63 8.25 5.33
C GLN A 181 37.11 7.65 3.99
N PRO A 182 36.32 6.78 3.32
CA PRO A 182 36.70 6.21 2.04
C PRO A 182 36.81 7.29 0.96
N GLN A 183 37.76 7.12 0.05
CA GLN A 183 37.85 7.95 -1.15
C GLN A 183 36.71 7.59 -2.10
N VAL A 184 35.76 8.51 -2.27
CA VAL A 184 34.62 8.35 -3.18
C VAL A 184 34.86 9.02 -4.52
N THR A 185 34.36 8.41 -5.58
CA THR A 185 34.49 8.87 -6.98
C THR A 185 33.13 9.05 -7.65
N GLY A 186 33.10 9.60 -8.87
CA GLY A 186 31.87 9.86 -9.61
C GLY A 186 31.20 11.19 -9.25
N PRO A 187 29.98 11.45 -9.74
CA PRO A 187 29.23 12.68 -9.46
C PRO A 187 28.68 12.66 -8.03
N ILE A 188 29.48 13.16 -7.08
CA ILE A 188 29.10 13.27 -5.67
C ILE A 188 27.79 14.09 -5.55
N PRO A 189 26.75 13.57 -4.87
CA PRO A 189 25.49 14.27 -4.68
C PRO A 189 25.67 15.55 -3.84
N LYS A 190 24.75 16.51 -4.00
CA LYS A 190 24.69 17.69 -3.12
C LYS A 190 24.60 17.26 -1.66
N GLY A 191 25.29 18.02 -0.80
CA GLY A 191 25.20 17.83 0.64
C GLY A 191 23.77 18.02 1.13
N ARG A 192 23.33 17.18 2.05
CA ARG A 192 21.92 17.05 2.43
C ARG A 192 21.73 16.51 3.84
N ALA A 193 20.59 16.87 4.44
CA ALA A 193 20.12 16.35 5.71
C ALA A 193 18.66 15.89 5.58
N ARG A 194 18.18 15.11 6.55
CA ARG A 194 16.78 14.61 6.65
C ARG A 194 16.33 13.81 5.41
N HIS A 195 17.30 13.23 4.69
CA HIS A 195 17.11 12.28 3.60
C HIS A 195 16.91 10.86 4.16
N ALA A 196 16.42 9.94 3.34
CA ALA A 196 16.44 8.52 3.67
C ALA A 196 17.62 7.80 2.98
N ALA A 197 18.13 6.75 3.62
CA ALA A 197 19.20 5.92 3.08
C ALA A 197 18.89 4.43 3.27
N VAL A 198 19.03 3.64 2.20
CA VAL A 198 18.71 2.20 2.20
C VAL A 198 19.77 1.40 1.43
N LEU A 199 19.97 0.14 1.82
CA LEU A 199 20.95 -0.77 1.21
C LEU A 199 20.27 -1.82 0.33
N HIS A 200 20.80 -2.03 -0.87
CA HIS A 200 20.42 -3.11 -1.77
C HIS A 200 21.62 -3.51 -2.63
N GLU A 201 21.96 -4.82 -2.70
CA GLU A 201 23.06 -5.36 -3.53
C GLU A 201 24.45 -4.68 -3.42
N ASP A 202 24.90 -4.37 -2.19
CA ASP A 202 26.11 -3.55 -1.95
C ASP A 202 26.03 -2.11 -2.50
N LYS A 203 24.84 -1.58 -2.78
CA LYS A 203 24.63 -0.18 -3.17
C LYS A 203 23.88 0.54 -2.05
N LEU A 204 24.39 1.70 -1.64
CA LEU A 204 23.72 2.61 -0.69
C LEU A 204 22.91 3.63 -1.48
N PHE A 205 21.60 3.46 -1.52
CA PHE A 205 20.67 4.41 -2.15
C PHE A 205 20.37 5.55 -1.19
N ILE A 206 20.42 6.79 -1.69
CA ILE A 206 20.07 8.02 -0.99
C ILE A 206 18.88 8.65 -1.69
N VAL A 207 17.84 9.01 -0.94
CA VAL A 207 16.59 9.58 -1.46
C VAL A 207 16.27 10.91 -0.80
N GLY A 208 16.04 11.93 -1.62
CA GLY A 208 15.51 13.23 -1.19
C GLY A 208 16.33 13.94 -0.12
N GLY A 209 15.64 14.52 0.87
CA GLY A 209 16.21 15.37 1.93
C GLY A 209 16.10 16.86 1.63
N ILE A 210 16.77 17.68 2.44
CA ILE A 210 16.88 19.13 2.27
C ILE A 210 18.34 19.57 2.09
N THR A 211 18.53 20.68 1.36
CA THR A 211 19.85 21.29 1.12
C THR A 211 19.78 22.80 1.01
N GLY A 212 20.89 23.47 1.30
CA GLY A 212 21.06 24.90 1.09
C GLY A 212 20.32 25.79 2.09
N HIS A 213 20.60 27.09 2.02
CA HIS A 213 20.17 28.06 3.03
C HIS A 213 18.64 28.19 3.15
N ASP A 214 17.90 27.92 2.06
CA ASP A 214 16.44 28.06 1.99
C ASP A 214 15.70 26.72 2.26
N ASN A 215 16.38 25.70 2.78
CA ASN A 215 15.85 24.34 2.98
C ASN A 215 15.23 23.73 1.71
N TYR A 216 15.93 23.86 0.56
CA TYR A 216 15.44 23.35 -0.71
C TYR A 216 15.24 21.84 -0.65
N VAL A 217 14.00 21.39 -0.89
CA VAL A 217 13.64 19.97 -0.87
C VAL A 217 14.17 19.29 -2.12
N LEU A 218 14.95 18.24 -1.93
CA LEU A 218 15.54 17.44 -2.99
C LEU A 218 14.54 16.38 -3.47
N ASP A 219 14.41 16.27 -4.79
CA ASP A 219 13.58 15.29 -5.49
C ASP A 219 14.41 14.17 -6.15
N ASP A 220 15.69 14.06 -5.81
CA ASP A 220 16.61 13.11 -6.44
C ASP A 220 16.81 11.80 -5.66
N ILE A 221 17.07 10.74 -6.43
CA ILE A 221 17.61 9.47 -5.98
C ILE A 221 18.96 9.23 -6.66
N CYS A 222 19.93 8.75 -5.89
CA CYS A 222 21.23 8.28 -6.37
C CYS A 222 21.68 7.09 -5.52
N TYR A 223 22.69 6.35 -5.97
CA TYR A 223 23.31 5.30 -5.19
C TYR A 223 24.84 5.39 -5.20
N LEU A 224 25.47 4.92 -4.13
CA LEU A 224 26.89 4.67 -4.06
C LEU A 224 27.13 3.17 -4.13
N ASP A 225 27.89 2.71 -5.12
CA ASP A 225 28.38 1.32 -5.16
C ASP A 225 29.49 1.15 -4.11
N LEU A 226 29.25 0.33 -3.09
CA LEU A 226 30.17 0.10 -1.97
C LEU A 226 31.32 -0.85 -2.32
N LYS A 227 31.32 -1.47 -3.51
CA LYS A 227 32.45 -2.26 -4.03
C LYS A 227 33.51 -1.36 -4.67
N THR A 228 33.08 -0.31 -5.37
CA THR A 228 33.96 0.61 -6.11
C THR A 228 34.10 1.98 -5.46
N PHE A 229 33.28 2.30 -4.44
CA PHE A 229 33.11 3.63 -3.88
C PHE A 229 32.82 4.73 -4.92
N THR A 230 32.11 4.36 -6.01
CA THR A 230 31.72 5.30 -7.06
C THR A 230 30.22 5.62 -6.98
N TRP A 231 29.88 6.91 -6.95
CA TRP A 231 28.52 7.40 -7.03
C TRP A 231 27.92 7.20 -8.43
N SER A 232 26.64 6.85 -8.48
CA SER A 232 25.81 6.96 -9.67
C SER A 232 25.51 8.43 -9.98
N ARG A 233 25.10 8.71 -11.22
CA ARG A 233 24.36 9.93 -11.52
C ARG A 233 23.12 10.04 -10.61
N SER A 234 22.68 11.25 -10.31
CA SER A 234 21.33 11.48 -9.76
C SER A 234 20.26 11.30 -10.84
N TRP A 235 19.09 10.85 -10.40
CA TRP A 235 17.84 10.82 -11.15
C TRP A 235 16.70 11.43 -10.35
N ARG A 236 15.66 11.94 -11.02
CA ARG A 236 14.48 12.53 -10.38
C ARG A 236 13.47 11.44 -9.97
N PHE A 237 13.04 11.44 -8.71
CA PHE A 237 12.08 10.49 -8.14
C PHE A 237 10.95 11.19 -7.39
N VAL A 238 11.15 11.58 -6.12
CA VAL A 238 10.11 12.23 -5.31
C VAL A 238 10.71 13.24 -4.32
N GLY A 239 10.19 14.48 -4.33
CA GLY A 239 10.63 15.58 -3.46
C GLY A 239 10.06 15.47 -2.05
N ARG A 240 10.90 15.13 -1.07
CA ARG A 240 10.51 15.08 0.36
C ARG A 240 11.70 14.93 1.32
N PHE A 241 11.47 15.25 2.59
CA PHE A 241 12.39 15.03 3.72
C PHE A 241 11.63 14.49 4.94
N ASP A 242 12.35 14.01 5.98
CA ASP A 242 11.76 13.28 7.14
C ASP A 242 10.90 12.07 6.74
N HIS A 243 11.11 11.55 5.54
CA HIS A 243 10.42 10.38 5.03
C HIS A 243 11.13 9.11 5.45
N SER A 244 10.38 8.02 5.47
CA SER A 244 10.93 6.68 5.69
C SER A 244 11.11 5.97 4.35
N ALA A 245 12.16 5.17 4.21
CA ALA A 245 12.38 4.35 3.02
C ALA A 245 12.81 2.94 3.39
N TYR A 246 12.51 1.97 2.51
CA TYR A 246 12.84 0.55 2.72
C TYR A 246 13.01 -0.19 1.39
N ILE A 247 13.73 -1.31 1.41
CA ILE A 247 13.93 -2.19 0.26
C ILE A 247 13.11 -3.47 0.48
N TRP A 248 12.18 -3.76 -0.44
CA TRP A 248 11.41 -5.00 -0.42
C TRP A 248 10.99 -5.43 -1.83
N GLY A 249 11.26 -6.69 -2.18
CA GLY A 249 10.87 -7.25 -3.49
C GLY A 249 11.49 -6.51 -4.67
N ASP A 250 12.80 -6.25 -4.61
CA ASP A 250 13.58 -5.50 -5.62
C ASP A 250 13.06 -4.08 -5.89
N ARG A 251 12.36 -3.47 -4.91
CA ARG A 251 11.80 -2.12 -4.98
C ARG A 251 12.28 -1.25 -3.83
N VAL A 252 12.55 0.03 -4.13
CA VAL A 252 12.66 1.10 -3.13
C VAL A 252 11.25 1.56 -2.82
N TRP A 253 10.82 1.40 -1.58
CA TRP A 253 9.57 1.95 -1.05
C TRP A 253 9.89 3.21 -0.25
N VAL A 254 9.06 4.23 -0.39
CA VAL A 254 9.17 5.51 0.31
C VAL A 254 7.80 5.88 0.86
N PHE A 255 7.72 6.09 2.17
CA PHE A 255 6.47 6.43 2.87
C PHE A 255 6.63 7.65 3.77
N GLY A 256 5.63 8.53 3.69
CA GLY A 256 5.48 9.66 4.59
C GLY A 256 6.48 10.80 4.36
N GLY A 257 6.70 11.59 5.40
CA GLY A 257 7.58 12.76 5.40
C GLY A 257 6.85 14.07 5.11
N LEU A 258 7.63 15.08 4.74
CA LEU A 258 7.20 16.45 4.43
C LEU A 258 7.48 16.77 2.96
N SER A 259 6.51 17.39 2.28
CA SER A 259 6.62 17.82 0.87
C SER A 259 7.42 19.12 0.71
N GLU A 260 7.58 19.58 -0.54
CA GLU A 260 8.12 20.93 -0.84
C GLU A 260 7.26 22.05 -0.21
N ASP A 261 5.94 21.84 -0.11
CA ASP A 261 4.99 22.76 0.55
C ASP A 261 5.02 22.70 2.09
N MET A 262 5.93 21.89 2.68
CA MET A 262 6.02 21.61 4.12
C MET A 262 4.80 20.87 4.71
N ASP A 263 3.95 20.29 3.87
CA ASP A 263 2.80 19.48 4.28
C ASP A 263 3.23 18.05 4.65
N LYS A 264 2.66 17.50 5.72
CA LYS A 264 2.80 16.07 6.06
C LYS A 264 2.06 15.23 5.01
N VAL A 265 2.78 14.38 4.30
CA VAL A 265 2.20 13.48 3.30
C VAL A 265 1.96 12.07 3.86
N SER A 266 0.90 11.41 3.41
CA SER A 266 0.49 10.04 3.77
C SER A 266 0.61 9.07 2.60
N ASP A 267 1.36 9.43 1.57
CA ASP A 267 1.49 8.65 0.34
C ASP A 267 2.68 7.68 0.38
N LEU A 268 2.50 6.58 -0.35
CA LEU A 268 3.48 5.53 -0.58
C LEU A 268 3.94 5.64 -2.03
N TRP A 269 5.24 5.81 -2.23
CA TRP A 269 5.90 5.75 -3.53
C TRP A 269 6.75 4.49 -3.61
N TRP A 270 6.88 3.90 -4.80
CA TRP A 270 7.89 2.89 -5.04
C TRP A 270 8.51 2.97 -6.42
N LEU A 271 9.75 2.51 -6.50
CA LEU A 271 10.57 2.41 -7.71
C LEU A 271 11.04 0.96 -7.86
N ASP A 272 10.73 0.35 -9.00
CA ASP A 272 11.23 -0.98 -9.35
C ASP A 272 12.69 -0.90 -9.85
N LEU A 273 13.59 -1.60 -9.15
CA LEU A 273 15.02 -1.62 -9.48
C LEU A 273 15.37 -2.72 -10.50
N LYS A 274 14.49 -3.71 -10.66
CA LYS A 274 14.83 -4.98 -11.30
C LYS A 274 14.85 -4.91 -12.82
N GLY A 275 15.84 -5.55 -13.45
CA GLY A 275 15.94 -5.65 -14.90
C GLY A 275 16.31 -4.32 -15.54
N ASN A 276 16.89 -3.41 -14.77
CA ASN A 276 17.26 -2.08 -15.22
C ASN A 276 18.79 -1.92 -15.25
N PRO A 277 19.40 -1.88 -16.46
CA PRO A 277 20.84 -1.73 -16.60
C PRO A 277 21.43 -0.51 -15.90
N ALA A 278 20.66 0.54 -15.63
CA ALA A 278 21.13 1.74 -14.93
C ALA A 278 21.42 1.53 -13.43
N PHE A 279 20.79 0.53 -12.80
CA PHE A 279 21.07 0.12 -11.42
C PHE A 279 21.96 -1.12 -11.34
N GLU A 280 22.01 -1.93 -12.40
CA GLU A 280 22.83 -3.16 -12.46
C GLU A 280 24.28 -2.91 -12.94
N SER A 281 24.48 -1.96 -13.86
CA SER A 281 25.82 -1.65 -14.38
C SER A 281 26.62 -0.72 -13.45
N PRO A 282 27.95 -0.90 -13.34
CA PRO A 282 28.79 0.01 -12.58
C PRO A 282 28.74 1.43 -13.20
N PRO A 283 28.70 2.48 -12.38
CA PRO A 283 28.45 3.85 -12.82
C PRO A 283 29.47 4.29 -13.87
N GLN A 284 28.99 4.48 -15.10
CA GLN A 284 29.82 4.93 -16.22
C GLN A 284 30.29 6.37 -15.97
N ILE A 285 31.60 6.54 -15.81
CA ILE A 285 32.25 7.85 -15.75
C ILE A 285 31.94 8.57 -17.07
N GLY A 286 31.28 9.72 -16.97
CA GLY A 286 30.59 10.34 -18.10
C GLY A 286 31.49 10.68 -19.28
N SER A 287 31.11 10.22 -20.46
CA SER A 287 31.54 10.77 -21.74
C SER A 287 30.31 10.95 -22.65
N ILE A 288 29.88 12.19 -22.79
CA ILE A 288 28.84 12.70 -23.70
C ILE A 288 29.38 14.09 -24.13
N ASP A 289 29.56 14.46 -25.39
CA ASP A 289 29.29 13.81 -26.67
C ASP A 289 30.26 14.34 -27.74
N ARG A 290 30.54 13.56 -28.80
CA ARG A 290 30.71 14.08 -30.18
C ARG A 290 30.88 12.98 -31.24
N LEU A 291 29.86 12.88 -32.09
CA LEU A 291 29.90 12.41 -33.48
C LEU A 291 30.36 10.97 -33.74
N GLY A 292 29.38 10.07 -33.88
CA GLY A 292 29.56 8.84 -34.65
C GLY A 292 29.44 9.11 -36.16
N LEU A 293 30.53 8.97 -36.90
CA LEU A 293 30.57 8.39 -38.25
C LEU A 293 32.03 8.01 -38.59
N ALA A 294 32.26 6.72 -38.82
CA ALA A 294 33.60 6.13 -38.80
C ALA A 294 34.40 6.31 -40.12
N ARG A 295 35.74 6.29 -40.02
CA ARG A 295 36.64 5.69 -41.03
C ARG A 295 38.04 5.39 -40.47
N ASN A 296 38.67 4.36 -41.05
CA ASN A 296 39.92 3.71 -40.60
C ASN A 296 41.22 4.49 -40.91
N ALA A 297 42.28 4.06 -40.20
CA ALA A 297 43.70 3.96 -40.62
C ALA A 297 44.70 5.09 -40.29
N ASN A 298 45.61 4.76 -39.36
CA ASN A 298 47.08 4.93 -39.38
C ASN A 298 47.75 6.27 -39.78
N SER A 299 48.14 7.07 -38.76
CA SER A 299 49.47 7.76 -38.62
C SER A 299 49.90 8.86 -39.64
N PRO A 300 50.98 9.63 -39.39
CA PRO A 300 51.20 10.54 -38.26
C PRO A 300 51.53 12.02 -38.68
N ARG A 301 51.56 12.93 -37.69
CA ARG A 301 52.09 14.35 -37.62
C ARG A 301 53.04 14.87 -38.73
N PRO A 302 53.24 16.21 -38.91
CA PRO A 302 52.52 17.45 -38.46
C PRO A 302 52.33 18.44 -39.67
N PRO A 303 52.67 19.76 -39.72
CA PRO A 303 52.70 20.90 -38.75
C PRO A 303 52.11 22.29 -39.21
N TYR A 304 51.69 23.11 -38.22
CA TYR A 304 51.75 24.61 -38.15
C TYR A 304 50.96 25.61 -39.06
N GLN A 305 50.71 26.78 -38.43
CA GLN A 305 50.42 28.15 -38.92
C GLN A 305 48.98 28.64 -39.28
N ALA A 306 48.38 29.32 -38.31
CA ALA A 306 48.06 30.77 -38.29
C ALA A 306 47.16 31.44 -39.38
N ALA A 307 45.97 31.84 -38.90
CA ALA A 307 45.43 33.22 -38.91
C ALA A 307 44.74 33.85 -40.16
N GLN A 308 43.80 34.75 -39.81
CA GLN A 308 43.22 35.86 -40.58
C GLN A 308 42.12 35.55 -41.62
N SER A 309 41.57 36.64 -42.17
CA SER A 309 40.13 36.84 -42.33
C SER A 309 39.70 37.43 -43.68
N SER A 310 38.39 37.30 -43.92
CA SER A 310 37.50 38.22 -44.65
C SER A 310 37.54 38.34 -46.19
N ILE A 311 36.40 38.83 -46.69
CA ILE A 311 36.12 39.50 -47.99
C ILE A 311 35.37 38.67 -49.07
N VAL A 312 34.03 38.83 -49.03
CA VAL A 312 33.10 39.25 -50.10
C VAL A 312 33.26 38.69 -51.52
N GLY A 313 32.29 37.85 -51.92
CA GLY A 313 31.35 38.17 -53.00
C GLY A 313 31.63 37.70 -54.44
N THR A 314 30.67 36.96 -55.01
CA THR A 314 30.01 37.30 -56.29
C THR A 314 28.80 36.39 -56.54
N SER A 315 27.94 36.78 -57.48
CA SER A 315 26.57 36.27 -57.67
C SER A 315 26.48 34.96 -58.48
N GLY A 316 25.59 34.07 -58.03
CA GLY A 316 25.09 32.93 -58.82
C GLY A 316 23.72 32.49 -58.28
N TYR A 317 22.64 32.73 -59.03
CA TYR A 317 21.29 32.33 -58.63
C TYR A 317 21.13 30.82 -58.67
N ALA A 318 20.60 30.22 -57.60
CA ALA A 318 20.08 28.86 -57.60
C ALA A 318 18.82 28.73 -56.71
N ALA A 319 17.87 27.95 -57.23
CA ALA A 319 16.53 27.58 -56.76
C ALA A 319 16.15 27.75 -55.27
N ASN A 320 14.88 28.14 -55.08
CA ASN A 320 14.21 28.20 -53.78
C ASN A 320 14.09 26.80 -53.12
N SER A 321 14.54 26.69 -51.87
CA SER A 321 14.14 25.63 -50.94
C SER A 321 14.24 26.18 -49.51
N ARG A 322 13.17 26.81 -49.02
CA ARG A 322 13.13 27.40 -47.68
C ARG A 322 12.97 26.32 -46.61
N THR A 323 14.07 25.87 -46.02
CA THR A 323 14.06 25.40 -44.63
C THR A 323 14.25 26.60 -43.70
N PRO A 324 13.36 26.87 -42.72
CA PRO A 324 13.54 28.00 -41.81
C PRO A 324 14.72 27.73 -40.86
N GLN A 325 15.82 28.46 -41.06
CA GLN A 325 16.83 28.60 -40.01
C GLN A 325 16.23 29.44 -38.87
N VAL A 326 15.78 28.76 -37.82
CA VAL A 326 15.41 29.43 -36.56
C VAL A 326 16.70 29.71 -35.79
N ASN A 327 16.98 30.99 -35.56
CA ASN A 327 18.08 31.42 -34.69
C ASN A 327 17.94 30.77 -33.31
N THR A 328 18.91 29.95 -32.91
CA THR A 328 18.92 29.33 -31.59
C THR A 328 19.12 30.40 -30.52
N PRO A 329 18.15 30.65 -29.61
CA PRO A 329 18.39 31.52 -28.47
C PRO A 329 19.35 30.79 -27.53
N SER A 330 20.29 31.53 -26.94
CA SER A 330 21.24 31.01 -25.94
C SER A 330 20.52 30.71 -24.62
N PHE A 331 19.73 29.64 -24.58
CA PHE A 331 19.16 29.10 -23.36
C PHE A 331 20.27 28.42 -22.55
N HIS A 332 20.58 28.97 -21.37
CA HIS A 332 21.17 28.19 -20.30
C HIS A 332 20.16 27.10 -19.90
N LEU A 333 20.28 25.93 -20.50
CA LEU A 333 19.58 24.72 -20.08
C LEU A 333 19.93 24.44 -18.62
N LYS A 334 18.99 24.70 -17.70
CA LYS A 334 18.99 24.04 -16.40
C LYS A 334 18.84 22.55 -16.68
N ALA A 335 19.94 21.81 -16.67
CA ALA A 335 19.94 20.38 -16.87
C ALA A 335 19.29 19.70 -15.66
N TYR A 336 17.98 19.50 -15.73
CA TYR A 336 17.25 18.69 -14.75
C TYR A 336 17.74 17.24 -14.82
N ALA A 337 17.83 16.57 -13.68
CA ALA A 337 18.11 15.14 -13.65
C ALA A 337 16.98 14.39 -14.39
N PRO A 338 17.29 13.40 -15.26
CA PRO A 338 16.25 12.61 -15.90
C PRO A 338 15.47 11.81 -14.84
N PRO A 339 14.22 11.41 -15.12
CA PRO A 339 13.46 10.56 -14.21
C PRO A 339 14.21 9.27 -13.85
N ALA A 340 13.95 8.74 -12.65
CA ALA A 340 14.54 7.49 -12.20
C ALA A 340 14.16 6.36 -13.17
N PRO A 341 15.14 5.57 -13.63
CA PRO A 341 14.92 4.55 -14.63
C PRO A 341 14.18 3.38 -13.96
N GLY A 342 13.09 2.92 -14.57
CA GLY A 342 12.25 1.86 -13.99
C GLY A 342 10.80 2.31 -13.81
N ALA A 343 9.95 1.40 -13.33
CA ALA A 343 8.56 1.73 -13.05
C ALA A 343 8.48 2.48 -11.71
N ILE A 344 8.13 3.77 -11.78
CA ILE A 344 7.71 4.56 -10.63
C ILE A 344 6.20 4.38 -10.45
N SER A 345 5.74 4.21 -9.22
CA SER A 345 4.31 4.14 -8.90
C SER A 345 4.06 4.78 -7.53
N ALA A 346 2.84 5.28 -7.34
CA ALA A 346 2.45 6.00 -6.14
C ALA A 346 1.00 5.67 -5.75
N LEU A 347 0.75 5.64 -4.44
CA LEU A 347 -0.57 5.43 -3.85
C LEU A 347 -0.75 6.39 -2.67
N LYS A 348 -1.81 7.22 -2.69
CA LYS A 348 -2.16 8.11 -1.59
C LYS A 348 -3.36 7.57 -0.82
N PHE A 349 -3.17 7.33 0.49
CA PHE A 349 -4.27 6.96 1.37
C PHE A 349 -5.05 8.22 1.78
N VAL A 350 -6.32 8.32 1.36
CA VAL A 350 -7.18 9.48 1.62
C VAL A 350 -7.85 9.38 2.99
N SER A 351 -8.58 8.30 3.25
CA SER A 351 -9.23 8.03 4.53
C SER A 351 -9.61 6.54 4.63
N GLY A 352 -9.80 6.05 5.86
CA GLY A 352 -10.28 4.70 6.11
C GLY A 352 -10.18 4.33 7.60
N PRO A 353 -10.95 3.34 8.09
CA PRO A 353 -11.00 2.99 9.51
C PRO A 353 -9.68 2.40 10.05
N ASN A 354 -8.82 1.90 9.16
CA ASN A 354 -7.51 1.33 9.50
C ASN A 354 -6.33 2.24 9.11
N VAL A 355 -6.58 3.37 8.43
CA VAL A 355 -5.52 4.26 7.94
C VAL A 355 -5.10 5.19 9.09
N PRO A 356 -3.81 5.24 9.49
CA PRO A 356 -3.36 6.14 10.54
C PRO A 356 -3.51 7.62 10.18
N SER A 357 -4.05 8.42 11.09
CA SER A 357 -4.16 9.87 10.93
C SER A 357 -2.81 10.55 11.17
N GLN A 358 -2.17 11.06 10.11
CA GLN A 358 -0.85 11.71 10.17
C GLN A 358 -0.81 13.02 11.02
N MET A 359 -1.97 13.49 11.47
CA MET A 359 -2.11 14.62 12.40
C MET A 359 -2.12 14.19 13.88
N GLN A 360 -2.04 12.89 14.19
CA GLN A 360 -2.09 12.36 15.55
C GLN A 360 -0.72 11.82 16.00
N GLY A 361 -0.35 12.10 17.25
CA GLY A 361 0.86 11.57 17.88
C GLY A 361 2.19 11.97 17.23
N ILE A 362 3.24 11.23 17.60
CA ILE A 362 4.51 11.15 16.86
C ILE A 362 4.53 9.78 16.16
N HIS A 363 4.70 9.79 14.85
CA HIS A 363 4.75 8.58 14.03
C HIS A 363 6.18 8.04 13.96
N PHE A 364 6.35 6.74 14.18
CA PHE A 364 7.59 6.03 13.88
C PHE A 364 7.32 4.92 12.87
N HIS A 365 7.96 5.05 11.71
CA HIS A 365 7.88 4.09 10.62
C HIS A 365 9.04 3.10 10.70
N VAL A 366 8.73 1.80 10.83
CA VAL A 366 9.71 0.70 10.73
C VAL A 366 9.16 -0.40 9.83
N TYR A 367 10.01 -1.25 9.29
CA TYR A 367 9.63 -2.16 8.21
C TYR A 367 10.05 -3.60 8.51
N SER A 368 9.10 -4.54 8.48
CA SER A 368 9.37 -5.96 8.69
C SER A 368 8.68 -6.80 7.60
N SER A 369 9.47 -7.62 6.91
CA SER A 369 8.96 -8.74 6.07
C SER A 369 7.95 -8.35 4.99
N GLY A 370 8.10 -7.16 4.39
CA GLY A 370 7.16 -6.62 3.40
C GLY A 370 6.01 -5.81 3.99
N THR A 371 6.06 -5.49 5.28
CA THR A 371 5.06 -4.68 5.97
C THR A 371 5.70 -3.41 6.52
N LEU A 372 5.14 -2.25 6.19
CA LEU A 372 5.38 -1.00 6.90
C LEU A 372 4.57 -1.02 8.21
N LEU A 373 5.23 -0.78 9.34
CA LEU A 373 4.62 -0.58 10.64
C LEU A 373 4.64 0.91 10.99
N ASP A 374 3.50 1.44 11.39
CA ASP A 374 3.34 2.81 11.89
C ASP A 374 2.97 2.76 13.38
N PHE A 375 3.90 3.24 14.22
CA PHE A 375 3.70 3.46 15.64
C PHE A 375 3.27 4.91 15.87
N VAL A 376 1.98 5.14 16.08
CA VAL A 376 1.43 6.43 16.48
C VAL A 376 1.55 6.55 17.99
N THR A 377 2.57 7.27 18.47
CA THR A 377 2.93 7.38 19.89
C THR A 377 2.39 8.65 20.57
N PRO A 378 2.24 8.69 21.90
CA PRO A 378 1.72 9.88 22.60
C PRO A 378 2.60 11.12 22.39
N ALA A 379 1.93 12.26 22.20
CA ALA A 379 2.56 13.59 22.14
C ALA A 379 1.99 14.49 23.24
N ALA A 380 2.57 15.68 23.46
CA ALA A 380 2.21 16.57 24.57
C ALA A 380 0.71 16.90 24.69
N THR A 381 -0.01 16.92 23.57
CA THR A 381 -1.45 17.21 23.48
C THR A 381 -2.32 15.98 23.18
N ILE A 382 -1.74 14.79 23.04
CA ILE A 382 -2.39 13.64 22.39
C ILE A 382 -2.37 12.42 23.31
N THR A 383 -3.55 11.86 23.57
CA THR A 383 -3.71 10.83 24.60
C THR A 383 -3.37 9.44 24.05
N SER A 384 -3.07 8.50 24.94
CA SER A 384 -2.89 7.08 24.57
C SER A 384 -4.15 6.43 23.98
N LYS A 385 -5.31 7.12 23.98
CA LYS A 385 -6.54 6.70 23.32
C LYS A 385 -6.48 6.88 21.80
N ASP A 386 -5.76 7.90 21.35
CA ASP A 386 -5.65 8.32 19.95
C ASP A 386 -4.41 7.71 19.26
N CYS A 387 -3.56 7.08 20.07
CA CYS A 387 -2.37 6.34 19.67
C CYS A 387 -2.74 4.95 19.12
N SER A 388 -1.87 4.36 18.29
CA SER A 388 -2.09 3.03 17.70
C SER A 388 -0.81 2.38 17.19
N LEU A 389 -0.88 1.07 16.93
CA LEU A 389 0.05 0.38 16.04
C LEU A 389 -0.74 -0.13 14.84
N SER A 390 -0.32 0.28 13.65
CA SER A 390 -0.93 -0.12 12.39
C SER A 390 0.11 -0.71 11.44
N ALA A 391 -0.34 -1.58 10.54
CA ALA A 391 0.48 -2.26 9.55
C ALA A 391 -0.09 -2.02 8.15
N LEU A 392 0.78 -1.71 7.20
CA LEU A 392 0.51 -1.67 5.77
C LEU A 392 1.32 -2.78 5.10
N ASP A 393 0.63 -3.80 4.61
CA ASP A 393 1.25 -4.81 3.74
C ASP A 393 1.56 -4.18 2.38
N LEU A 394 2.83 -4.16 1.99
CA LEU A 394 3.32 -3.60 0.72
C LEU A 394 2.95 -4.47 -0.49
N GLY A 395 2.60 -5.75 -0.27
CA GLY A 395 2.13 -6.66 -1.32
C GLY A 395 0.66 -6.43 -1.70
N THR A 396 -0.24 -6.36 -0.71
CA THR A 396 -1.68 -6.10 -0.96
C THR A 396 -2.09 -4.63 -0.92
N LEU A 397 -1.19 -3.73 -0.46
CA LEU A 397 -1.41 -2.29 -0.27
C LEU A 397 -2.57 -1.99 0.69
N ARG A 398 -2.76 -2.83 1.72
CA ARG A 398 -3.86 -2.73 2.70
C ARG A 398 -3.36 -2.39 4.10
N TRP A 399 -4.00 -1.39 4.70
CA TRP A 399 -3.84 -1.04 6.12
C TRP A 399 -4.68 -1.93 7.04
N GLN A 400 -4.07 -2.34 8.15
CA GLN A 400 -4.68 -3.05 9.26
C GLN A 400 -4.22 -2.44 10.59
N LYS A 401 -5.16 -2.04 11.46
CA LYS A 401 -4.85 -1.69 12.85
C LYS A 401 -4.55 -2.97 13.63
N LEU A 402 -3.36 -3.08 14.22
CA LEU A 402 -2.91 -4.27 14.93
C LEU A 402 -3.27 -4.25 16.42
N ALA A 403 -3.25 -3.05 17.02
CA ALA A 403 -3.55 -2.82 18.42
C ALA A 403 -3.86 -1.33 18.69
N GLU A 404 -4.54 -1.08 19.81
CA GLU A 404 -4.82 0.28 20.28
C GLU A 404 -3.69 0.82 21.16
N GLY A 405 -3.50 2.14 21.18
CA GLY A 405 -2.45 2.78 21.96
C GLY A 405 -2.52 2.52 23.46
N ARG A 406 -3.70 2.19 24.02
CA ARG A 406 -3.88 1.81 25.44
C ARG A 406 -3.39 0.41 25.78
N GLU A 407 -3.18 -0.43 24.77
CA GLU A 407 -2.66 -1.79 24.90
C GLU A 407 -1.12 -1.78 24.89
N ILE A 408 -0.54 -0.86 24.11
CA ILE A 408 0.91 -0.74 23.89
C ILE A 408 1.56 0.30 24.82
N PHE A 409 1.04 1.54 24.81
CA PHE A 409 1.71 2.68 25.42
C PHE A 409 1.26 2.91 26.85
N LYS A 410 2.23 2.90 27.77
CA LYS A 410 2.05 3.41 29.12
C LYS A 410 1.92 4.94 29.08
N SER A 411 0.98 5.49 29.83
CA SER A 411 0.86 6.95 30.01
C SER A 411 2.07 7.53 30.75
N GLY A 412 2.38 8.80 30.49
CA GLY A 412 3.46 9.52 31.18
C GLY A 412 4.85 9.32 30.57
N TYR A 413 4.95 8.99 29.29
CA TYR A 413 6.21 8.82 28.54
C TYR A 413 6.16 9.55 27.20
N ARG A 414 7.31 10.11 26.79
CA ARG A 414 7.57 10.66 25.46
C ARG A 414 8.62 9.78 24.79
N TRP A 415 8.35 9.35 23.57
CA TRP A 415 9.29 8.56 22.76
C TRP A 415 9.93 9.45 21.71
N HIS A 416 11.24 9.34 21.54
CA HIS A 416 12.03 10.18 20.63
C HIS A 416 12.59 9.38 19.45
N TYR A 417 12.90 8.10 19.68
CA TYR A 417 13.54 7.23 18.70
C TYR A 417 12.87 5.87 18.65
N CYS A 418 12.80 5.31 17.44
CA CYS A 418 12.43 3.92 17.21
C CYS A 418 13.54 3.23 16.43
N THR A 419 13.90 2.02 16.85
CA THR A 419 14.80 1.15 16.08
C THR A 419 14.32 -0.29 16.19
N MET A 420 14.75 -1.16 15.28
CA MET A 420 14.22 -2.52 15.14
C MET A 420 15.39 -3.49 14.88
N ASN A 421 15.26 -4.76 15.29
CA ASN A 421 16.28 -5.76 15.00
C ASN A 421 16.30 -6.15 13.51
N GLU A 422 17.43 -6.70 13.06
CA GLU A 422 17.63 -7.20 11.69
C GLU A 422 16.53 -8.18 11.26
N ASP A 423 16.15 -9.09 12.17
CA ASP A 423 15.07 -10.08 12.00
C ASP A 423 13.66 -9.45 11.90
N GLY A 424 13.48 -8.16 12.22
CA GLY A 424 12.17 -7.50 12.22
C GLY A 424 11.12 -8.13 13.17
N THR A 425 11.57 -8.78 14.25
CA THR A 425 10.73 -9.42 15.26
C THR A 425 10.58 -8.60 16.53
N LYS A 426 11.43 -7.59 16.76
CA LYS A 426 11.43 -6.72 17.94
C LYS A 426 11.68 -5.28 17.54
N ALA A 427 10.86 -4.38 18.05
CA ALA A 427 11.08 -2.93 17.99
C ALA A 427 11.38 -2.39 19.39
N TRP A 428 12.24 -1.38 19.46
CA TRP A 428 12.54 -0.64 20.68
C TRP A 428 12.20 0.84 20.47
N LEU A 429 11.40 1.37 21.40
CA LEU A 429 11.19 2.82 21.53
C LEU A 429 12.07 3.34 22.67
N LEU A 430 12.80 4.41 22.41
CA LEU A 430 13.70 5.07 23.37
C LEU A 430 13.20 6.48 23.66
N GLY A 431 13.22 6.87 24.93
CA GLY A 431 12.66 8.14 25.37
C GLY A 431 12.78 8.36 26.88
N CYS A 432 11.85 9.13 27.43
CA CYS A 432 11.85 9.53 28.84
C CYS A 432 10.42 9.61 29.41
N PRO A 433 10.28 9.61 30.76
CA PRO A 433 9.03 10.00 31.41
C PRO A 433 8.66 11.46 31.09
N THR A 434 7.38 11.82 31.24
CA THR A 434 6.88 13.20 31.16
C THR A 434 6.44 13.78 32.51
N GLU A 435 6.42 12.97 33.57
CA GLU A 435 6.05 13.40 34.92
C GLU A 435 7.25 14.03 35.62
N ALA A 436 7.14 15.29 36.05
CA ALA A 436 8.25 16.07 36.59
C ALA A 436 9.02 15.44 37.77
N GLY A 437 8.41 14.50 38.51
CA GLY A 437 9.09 13.74 39.58
C GLY A 437 9.87 12.50 39.12
N ALA A 438 9.79 12.12 37.85
CA ALA A 438 10.42 10.93 37.27
C ALA A 438 11.45 11.25 36.16
N ILE A 439 11.42 12.47 35.62
CA ILE A 439 12.40 12.97 34.65
C ILE A 439 13.77 13.08 35.34
N ASP A 440 14.77 12.47 34.71
CA ASP A 440 16.18 12.73 35.02
C ASP A 440 16.58 13.99 34.23
N LEU A 441 16.54 15.16 34.88
CA LEU A 441 16.95 16.42 34.27
C LEU A 441 18.46 16.61 34.43
N GLY A 442 19.10 17.18 33.41
CA GLY A 442 20.52 17.54 33.44
C GLY A 442 20.87 18.57 34.52
N ALA A 443 22.16 18.88 34.67
CA ALA A 443 22.64 19.82 35.70
C ALA A 443 21.99 21.22 35.63
N ASN A 444 21.51 21.60 34.44
CA ASN A 444 20.85 22.87 34.14
C ASN A 444 19.31 22.82 34.32
N GLY A 445 18.73 21.66 34.64
CA GLY A 445 17.28 21.50 34.84
C GLY A 445 16.42 21.52 33.57
N LEU A 446 17.02 21.53 32.38
CA LEU A 446 16.33 21.67 31.08
C LEU A 446 16.49 20.45 30.16
N GLU A 447 17.64 19.77 30.22
CA GLU A 447 17.95 18.63 29.36
C GLU A 447 17.14 17.39 29.74
N GLU A 448 16.37 16.84 28.79
CA GLU A 448 15.77 15.51 28.86
C GLU A 448 16.78 14.44 28.41
N TYR A 449 16.75 13.24 29.00
CA TYR A 449 17.69 12.13 28.69
C TYR A 449 16.96 10.85 28.27
N LEU A 450 17.57 10.04 27.39
CA LEU A 450 17.07 8.72 26.95
C LEU A 450 17.17 7.67 28.07
N SER A 451 16.38 7.91 29.11
CA SER A 451 16.36 7.25 30.40
C SER A 451 15.52 5.99 30.43
N ASP A 452 14.62 5.78 29.46
CA ASP A 452 13.72 4.64 29.43
C ASP A 452 13.68 4.03 28.01
N ILE A 453 13.70 2.69 27.96
CA ILE A 453 13.55 1.90 26.74
C ILE A 453 12.36 0.96 26.88
N MET A 454 11.52 0.89 25.85
CA MET A 454 10.37 -0.01 25.77
C MET A 454 10.59 -1.04 24.66
N GLU A 455 10.63 -2.32 25.03
CA GLU A 455 10.72 -3.43 24.09
C GLU A 455 9.33 -3.92 23.68
N ILE A 456 9.10 -3.98 22.36
CA ILE A 456 7.87 -4.47 21.73
C ILE A 456 8.21 -5.73 20.93
N ASP A 457 7.66 -6.87 21.35
CA ASP A 457 7.83 -8.16 20.67
C ASP A 457 6.78 -8.31 19.55
N LEU A 458 7.17 -8.05 18.31
CA LEU A 458 6.28 -8.06 17.14
C LEU A 458 5.70 -9.45 16.85
N ARG A 459 6.33 -10.53 17.35
CA ARG A 459 5.79 -11.89 17.24
C ARG A 459 4.46 -12.04 17.98
N ARG A 460 4.22 -11.25 19.04
CA ARG A 460 2.92 -11.17 19.74
C ARG A 460 1.81 -10.56 18.89
N TYR A 461 2.16 -9.83 17.83
CA TYR A 461 1.25 -9.24 16.85
C TYR A 461 1.20 -10.01 15.52
N GLY A 462 1.93 -11.14 15.42
CA GLY A 462 1.89 -12.06 14.27
C GLY A 462 3.07 -12.00 13.30
N PHE A 463 4.12 -11.23 13.59
CA PHE A 463 5.30 -11.09 12.73
C PHE A 463 6.38 -12.10 13.12
N LEU A 464 6.66 -13.11 12.27
CA LEU A 464 7.72 -14.09 12.54
C LEU A 464 9.12 -13.65 12.11
N GLY A 465 9.23 -12.60 11.30
CA GLY A 465 10.49 -11.93 10.97
C GLY A 465 11.02 -12.14 9.56
N SER A 466 11.95 -11.25 9.16
CA SER A 466 12.56 -11.13 7.84
C SER A 466 13.48 -12.31 7.47
N ASN A 467 14.12 -12.94 8.47
CA ASN A 467 15.10 -14.01 8.28
C ASN A 467 14.52 -15.34 7.78
N LEU A 468 13.20 -15.47 7.66
CA LEU A 468 12.61 -16.57 6.91
C LEU A 468 12.73 -16.36 5.38
N GLY A 469 12.83 -15.11 4.91
CA GLY A 469 12.68 -14.73 3.50
C GLY A 469 13.94 -14.79 2.60
N SER A 470 15.10 -15.18 3.11
CA SER A 470 16.38 -15.11 2.37
C SER A 470 16.95 -16.49 2.01
N GLU A 471 16.40 -17.11 0.97
CA GLU A 471 17.17 -18.01 0.11
C GLU A 471 17.22 -17.42 -1.31
N ALA A 472 18.44 -17.23 -1.81
CA ALA A 472 18.67 -16.60 -3.10
C ALA A 472 18.15 -17.47 -4.25
N ARG A 473 17.54 -16.82 -5.25
CA ARG A 473 17.32 -17.41 -6.58
C ARG A 473 18.66 -17.97 -7.08
N THR A 474 18.74 -19.29 -7.20
CA THR A 474 19.78 -19.95 -8.00
C THR A 474 19.11 -20.50 -9.25
N ASP A 475 19.69 -20.22 -10.41
CA ASP A 475 19.17 -20.68 -11.69
C ASP A 475 18.98 -22.20 -11.75
N LEU A 476 17.79 -22.65 -12.13
CA LEU A 476 17.58 -24.04 -12.54
C LEU A 476 16.93 -24.09 -13.92
N VAL A 477 17.81 -24.08 -14.92
CA VAL A 477 17.54 -24.65 -16.24
C VAL A 477 17.06 -26.10 -16.07
N ARG A 478 15.97 -26.41 -16.78
CA ARG A 478 15.30 -27.72 -16.90
C ARG A 478 16.27 -28.90 -17.02
N PRO A 479 16.06 -30.00 -16.26
CA PRO A 479 16.35 -31.34 -16.76
C PRO A 479 15.10 -32.19 -16.98
N SER A 480 15.22 -33.17 -17.86
CA SER A 480 14.16 -34.04 -18.36
C SER A 480 13.77 -35.19 -17.43
N LEU A 481 12.48 -35.53 -17.46
CA LEU A 481 11.91 -36.89 -17.39
C LEU A 481 12.74 -38.00 -16.71
N ARG A 482 12.24 -38.49 -15.57
CA ARG A 482 11.89 -39.93 -15.43
C ARG A 482 10.89 -40.17 -14.31
N THR A 483 9.95 -41.06 -14.61
CA THR A 483 8.79 -41.48 -13.81
C THR A 483 9.13 -41.92 -12.38
N ARG A 484 8.49 -41.31 -11.38
CA ARG A 484 8.04 -42.01 -10.17
C ARG A 484 6.80 -41.32 -9.61
N SER A 485 5.77 -42.11 -9.30
CA SER A 485 4.51 -41.65 -8.72
C SER A 485 4.70 -41.04 -7.34
N VAL A 486 4.37 -39.77 -7.19
CA VAL A 486 4.20 -39.06 -5.91
C VAL A 486 2.96 -38.19 -6.06
N GLU A 487 2.00 -38.34 -5.14
CA GLU A 487 0.78 -37.52 -5.14
C GLU A 487 1.15 -36.04 -4.91
N PRO A 488 0.51 -35.09 -5.62
CA PRO A 488 0.78 -33.68 -5.42
C PRO A 488 0.28 -33.24 -4.03
N PRO A 489 0.98 -32.32 -3.34
CA PRO A 489 0.53 -31.80 -2.06
C PRO A 489 -0.86 -31.15 -2.22
N SER A 490 -1.73 -31.39 -1.24
CA SER A 490 -3.11 -30.88 -1.23
C SER A 490 -3.16 -29.36 -1.37
N LYS A 491 -3.47 -28.88 -2.59
CA LYS A 491 -4.01 -27.52 -2.80
C LYS A 491 -5.23 -27.43 -1.85
N GLY A 492 -5.20 -26.50 -0.89
CA GLY A 492 -6.06 -26.58 0.31
C GLY A 492 -7.57 -26.68 0.04
N LEU A 493 -8.31 -27.19 1.04
CA LEU A 493 -9.71 -27.66 1.04
C LEU A 493 -10.58 -27.36 -0.20
N GLY A 494 -10.74 -26.10 -0.61
CA GLY A 494 -11.51 -25.73 -1.81
C GLY A 494 -11.03 -26.40 -3.12
N ALA A 495 -9.73 -26.66 -3.28
CA ALA A 495 -9.18 -27.34 -4.47
C ALA A 495 -9.20 -28.87 -4.36
N ASP A 496 -9.35 -29.44 -3.16
CA ASP A 496 -9.71 -30.86 -3.00
C ASP A 496 -11.23 -31.07 -3.18
N LEU A 497 -12.05 -30.11 -2.73
CA LEU A 497 -13.49 -30.06 -3.03
C LEU A 497 -13.77 -29.85 -4.53
N ALA A 498 -12.94 -29.07 -5.24
CA ALA A 498 -13.04 -28.91 -6.69
C ALA A 498 -12.92 -30.24 -7.45
N LYS A 499 -12.08 -31.18 -6.98
CA LYS A 499 -11.95 -32.53 -7.57
C LYS A 499 -13.21 -33.39 -7.38
N LEU A 500 -14.05 -33.04 -6.41
CA LEU A 500 -15.32 -33.72 -6.10
C LEU A 500 -16.53 -33.03 -6.76
N PHE A 501 -16.31 -31.88 -7.41
CA PHE A 501 -17.36 -31.14 -8.10
C PHE A 501 -17.77 -31.83 -9.41
N ASP A 502 -19.08 -31.91 -9.66
CA ASP A 502 -19.68 -32.50 -10.86
C ASP A 502 -19.27 -33.96 -11.16
N GLN A 503 -18.84 -34.70 -10.13
CA GLN A 503 -18.49 -36.12 -10.24
C GLN A 503 -19.69 -37.02 -9.91
N PRO A 504 -20.14 -37.91 -10.82
CA PRO A 504 -21.31 -38.74 -10.59
C PRO A 504 -21.07 -39.73 -9.44
N PRO A 505 -22.11 -40.14 -8.69
CA PRO A 505 -21.97 -40.89 -7.44
C PRO A 505 -21.28 -42.25 -7.59
N GLU A 506 -21.29 -42.83 -8.80
CA GLU A 506 -20.61 -44.08 -9.15
C GLU A 506 -19.07 -43.98 -9.04
N THR A 507 -18.51 -42.78 -9.09
CA THR A 507 -17.06 -42.52 -8.89
C THR A 507 -16.63 -42.61 -7.41
N GLY A 508 -17.58 -42.75 -6.48
CA GLY A 508 -17.32 -42.65 -5.04
C GLY A 508 -17.24 -41.21 -4.52
N SER A 509 -17.60 -40.21 -5.33
CA SER A 509 -17.63 -38.79 -4.95
C SER A 509 -18.47 -38.50 -3.70
N GLY A 510 -19.60 -39.19 -3.55
CA GLY A 510 -20.55 -38.99 -2.44
C GLY A 510 -21.63 -37.94 -2.71
N THR A 511 -21.77 -37.46 -3.96
CA THR A 511 -22.82 -36.51 -4.35
C THR A 511 -24.22 -37.08 -4.11
N ASP A 512 -25.05 -36.36 -3.35
CA ASP A 512 -26.38 -36.80 -2.91
C ASP A 512 -27.53 -35.93 -3.44
N PHE A 513 -27.24 -34.97 -4.33
CA PHE A 513 -28.19 -34.04 -4.92
C PHE A 513 -27.83 -33.69 -6.38
N ILE A 514 -28.84 -33.39 -7.20
CA ILE A 514 -28.66 -33.05 -8.62
C ILE A 514 -29.28 -31.68 -8.91
N VAL A 515 -28.55 -30.85 -9.64
CA VAL A 515 -29.06 -29.58 -10.18
C VAL A 515 -29.13 -29.66 -11.71
N THR A 516 -30.23 -29.18 -12.29
CA THR A 516 -30.35 -28.94 -13.73
C THR A 516 -30.54 -27.46 -14.01
N ALA A 517 -30.24 -27.05 -15.24
CA ALA A 517 -30.31 -25.68 -15.72
C ALA A 517 -30.94 -25.63 -17.12
N LEU A 518 -31.07 -24.43 -17.71
CA LEU A 518 -31.44 -24.29 -19.12
C LEU A 518 -30.30 -24.82 -20.00
N SER A 519 -30.64 -25.58 -21.05
CA SER A 519 -29.66 -26.14 -22.00
C SER A 519 -29.22 -25.07 -23.00
N GLY A 520 -27.94 -25.10 -23.39
CA GLY A 520 -27.35 -24.09 -24.29
C GLY A 520 -27.79 -24.19 -25.76
N ASP A 521 -28.59 -25.21 -26.09
CA ASP A 521 -29.13 -25.44 -27.45
C ASP A 521 -30.57 -24.89 -27.61
N TYR A 522 -31.12 -24.20 -26.62
CA TYR A 522 -32.36 -23.42 -26.78
C TYR A 522 -32.04 -22.13 -27.56
N ASP A 523 -32.84 -21.85 -28.61
CA ASP A 523 -32.60 -20.86 -29.66
C ASP A 523 -31.88 -19.58 -29.19
N ASP A 524 -30.76 -19.24 -29.85
CA ASP A 524 -29.89 -18.07 -29.58
C ASP A 524 -30.61 -16.70 -29.59
N GLU A 525 -31.86 -16.66 -30.08
CA GLU A 525 -32.77 -15.50 -30.09
C GLU A 525 -33.52 -15.33 -28.75
N GLU A 526 -33.76 -16.40 -27.98
CA GLU A 526 -34.47 -16.38 -26.69
C GLU A 526 -33.54 -16.39 -25.46
N ILE A 527 -32.21 -16.43 -25.62
CA ILE A 527 -31.27 -16.41 -24.49
C ILE A 527 -31.36 -15.10 -23.66
N MET A 528 -31.76 -13.97 -24.27
CA MET A 528 -32.12 -12.75 -23.52
C MET A 528 -33.57 -12.71 -23.02
N GLY A 529 -34.35 -13.77 -23.22
CA GLY A 529 -35.64 -14.05 -22.59
C GLY A 529 -35.55 -14.84 -21.29
N SER A 530 -34.34 -15.12 -20.77
CA SER A 530 -34.16 -15.77 -19.46
C SER A 530 -34.82 -14.96 -18.33
N ALA A 531 -35.15 -15.64 -17.23
CA ALA A 531 -35.84 -15.09 -16.06
C ALA A 531 -35.12 -13.89 -15.40
N LEU A 532 -33.82 -13.70 -15.64
CA LEU A 532 -33.06 -12.50 -15.22
C LEU A 532 -33.60 -11.20 -15.84
N MET A 533 -34.20 -11.26 -17.03
CA MET A 533 -34.48 -10.10 -17.88
C MET A 533 -35.96 -9.68 -17.84
N HIS A 534 -36.88 -10.59 -17.48
CA HIS A 534 -38.33 -10.38 -17.48
C HIS A 534 -38.93 -9.83 -16.18
N ALA A 535 -38.12 -9.30 -15.27
CA ALA A 535 -38.56 -8.79 -13.96
C ALA A 535 -39.56 -7.60 -14.01
N SER A 536 -39.88 -7.05 -15.19
CA SER A 536 -40.84 -5.96 -15.39
C SER A 536 -42.20 -6.38 -15.98
N GLU A 537 -42.37 -7.60 -16.49
CA GLU A 537 -43.61 -8.03 -17.18
C GLU A 537 -44.07 -9.44 -16.77
N THR A 538 -44.56 -9.57 -15.54
CA THR A 538 -45.42 -10.70 -15.17
C THR A 538 -46.88 -10.41 -15.51
N GLU A 539 -47.29 -10.72 -16.74
CA GLU A 539 -48.69 -11.13 -16.98
C GLU A 539 -48.93 -12.54 -16.40
N GLU A 540 -50.20 -12.89 -16.21
CA GLU A 540 -50.62 -13.95 -15.30
C GLU A 540 -50.32 -15.38 -15.78
N GLY A 541 -49.62 -16.15 -14.95
CA GLY A 541 -49.86 -17.59 -14.83
C GLY A 541 -49.21 -18.52 -15.88
N SER A 542 -47.90 -18.76 -15.75
CA SER A 542 -47.28 -20.02 -16.19
C SER A 542 -46.61 -20.72 -15.00
N GLN A 543 -46.62 -22.06 -15.02
CA GLN A 543 -46.41 -22.87 -13.82
C GLN A 543 -44.92 -23.10 -13.54
N THR A 544 -44.51 -22.98 -12.27
CA THR A 544 -43.12 -23.17 -11.79
C THR A 544 -42.66 -24.64 -11.76
N TRP A 545 -43.12 -25.44 -12.72
CA TRP A 545 -42.87 -26.88 -12.81
C TRP A 545 -42.63 -27.28 -14.26
N LEU A 546 -41.41 -27.71 -14.55
CA LEU A 546 -41.09 -28.33 -15.83
C LEU A 546 -41.89 -29.62 -16.02
N ALA A 547 -42.34 -29.87 -17.25
CA ALA A 547 -42.85 -31.17 -17.63
C ALA A 547 -41.76 -32.26 -17.45
N PRO A 548 -42.10 -33.52 -17.14
CA PRO A 548 -41.11 -34.59 -16.96
C PRO A 548 -40.16 -34.80 -18.14
N ASP A 549 -40.62 -34.44 -19.34
CA ASP A 549 -39.92 -34.62 -20.62
C ASP A 549 -39.30 -33.30 -21.16
N ALA A 550 -39.21 -32.25 -20.33
CA ALA A 550 -38.64 -30.96 -20.76
C ALA A 550 -37.11 -31.05 -21.04
N PRO A 551 -36.56 -30.40 -22.08
CA PRO A 551 -35.15 -30.51 -22.44
C PRO A 551 -34.25 -29.70 -21.49
N THR A 552 -33.94 -30.30 -20.35
CA THR A 552 -33.02 -29.74 -19.35
C THR A 552 -31.56 -30.00 -19.70
N SER A 553 -30.66 -29.16 -19.20
CA SER A 553 -29.22 -29.33 -19.36
C SER A 553 -28.68 -30.60 -18.66
N PRO A 554 -27.45 -31.04 -18.98
CA PRO A 554 -26.83 -32.20 -18.33
C PRO A 554 -26.84 -32.08 -16.80
N PRO A 555 -27.16 -33.17 -16.07
CA PRO A 555 -27.31 -33.13 -14.62
C PRO A 555 -25.98 -32.81 -13.92
N ILE A 556 -25.95 -31.71 -13.16
CA ILE A 556 -24.80 -31.29 -12.36
C ILE A 556 -24.84 -32.02 -11.02
N HIS A 557 -23.80 -32.80 -10.72
CA HIS A 557 -23.74 -33.63 -9.51
C HIS A 557 -23.13 -32.87 -8.33
N VAL A 558 -23.88 -32.73 -7.23
CA VAL A 558 -23.47 -31.91 -6.09
C VAL A 558 -23.81 -32.52 -4.72
N HIS A 559 -23.05 -32.11 -3.71
CA HIS A 559 -23.23 -32.43 -2.31
C HIS A 559 -24.19 -31.42 -1.65
N ARG A 560 -25.34 -31.92 -1.21
CA ARG A 560 -26.34 -31.17 -0.43
C ARG A 560 -25.74 -30.49 0.80
N LEU A 561 -24.77 -31.12 1.46
CA LEU A 561 -24.09 -30.56 2.65
C LEU A 561 -23.41 -29.22 2.33
N ILE A 562 -22.77 -29.12 1.17
CA ILE A 562 -22.07 -27.90 0.73
C ILE A 562 -23.10 -26.83 0.37
N LEU A 563 -24.17 -27.19 -0.36
CA LEU A 563 -25.27 -26.26 -0.67
C LEU A 563 -25.93 -25.72 0.62
N GLN A 564 -26.24 -26.58 1.59
CA GLN A 564 -26.86 -26.18 2.85
C GLN A 564 -25.95 -25.29 3.70
N ALA A 565 -24.62 -25.51 3.67
CA ALA A 565 -23.67 -24.70 4.42
C ALA A 565 -23.34 -23.35 3.76
N ARG A 566 -23.31 -23.30 2.43
CA ARG A 566 -22.77 -22.16 1.65
C ARG A 566 -23.83 -21.33 0.92
N TRP A 567 -25.06 -21.83 0.77
CA TRP A 567 -26.16 -21.15 0.06
C TRP A 567 -27.40 -20.97 0.96
N PRO A 568 -27.57 -19.79 1.59
CA PRO A 568 -28.64 -19.52 2.56
C PRO A 568 -30.08 -19.60 2.01
N HIS A 569 -30.25 -19.50 0.69
CA HIS A 569 -31.55 -19.74 0.05
C HIS A 569 -31.91 -21.23 0.08
N PHE A 570 -31.02 -22.09 -0.39
CA PHE A 570 -31.20 -23.55 -0.36
C PHE A 570 -31.31 -24.10 1.06
N ALA A 571 -30.55 -23.56 2.01
CA ALA A 571 -30.70 -23.95 3.42
C ALA A 571 -32.12 -23.74 3.96
N ARG A 572 -32.81 -22.66 3.55
CA ARG A 572 -34.21 -22.40 3.92
C ARG A 572 -35.18 -23.31 3.17
N LEU A 573 -35.01 -23.45 1.86
CA LEU A 573 -35.83 -24.31 0.99
C LEU A 573 -35.76 -25.80 1.39
N TRP A 574 -34.58 -26.27 1.81
CA TRP A 574 -34.39 -27.62 2.34
C TRP A 574 -35.05 -27.80 3.72
N ALA A 575 -34.96 -26.78 4.58
CA ALA A 575 -35.58 -26.81 5.91
C ALA A 575 -37.12 -26.80 5.85
N SER A 576 -37.72 -26.21 4.81
CA SER A 576 -39.17 -26.21 4.59
C SER A 576 -39.74 -27.48 3.95
N GLN A 577 -38.92 -28.52 3.72
CA GLN A 577 -39.33 -29.83 3.20
C GLN A 577 -40.13 -29.76 1.87
N MET A 578 -39.70 -28.88 0.96
CA MET A 578 -40.37 -28.69 -0.33
C MET A 578 -40.09 -29.84 -1.32
N ALA A 579 -40.42 -29.66 -2.60
CA ALA A 579 -40.31 -30.70 -3.62
C ALA A 579 -38.90 -31.30 -3.70
N GLU A 580 -37.90 -30.44 -3.65
CA GLU A 580 -36.47 -30.72 -3.75
C GLU A 580 -35.98 -31.61 -2.62
N PHE A 581 -36.59 -31.51 -1.43
CA PHE A 581 -36.32 -32.38 -0.29
C PHE A 581 -36.68 -33.85 -0.59
N HIS A 582 -37.76 -34.06 -1.34
CA HIS A 582 -38.31 -35.36 -1.67
C HIS A 582 -37.69 -35.94 -2.96
N THR A 583 -37.48 -35.10 -3.98
CA THR A 583 -36.95 -35.54 -5.29
C THR A 583 -35.43 -35.64 -5.31
N LYS A 584 -34.72 -34.94 -4.41
CA LYS A 584 -33.26 -34.70 -4.45
C LYS A 584 -32.79 -34.05 -5.76
N LYS A 585 -33.69 -33.34 -6.44
CA LYS A 585 -33.44 -32.62 -7.70
C LYS A 585 -33.99 -31.20 -7.59
N MET A 586 -33.29 -30.25 -8.18
CA MET A 586 -33.74 -28.86 -8.32
C MET A 586 -33.38 -28.36 -9.72
N HIS A 587 -34.24 -27.53 -10.30
CA HIS A 587 -33.96 -26.82 -11.54
C HIS A 587 -33.73 -25.34 -11.26
N ILE A 588 -32.72 -24.74 -11.89
CA ILE A 588 -32.47 -23.30 -11.88
C ILE A 588 -32.75 -22.79 -13.30
N PRO A 589 -33.68 -21.83 -13.49
CA PRO A 589 -34.08 -21.33 -14.81
C PRO A 589 -33.06 -20.33 -15.37
N GLU A 590 -31.80 -20.72 -15.40
CA GLU A 590 -30.66 -19.91 -15.84
C GLU A 590 -29.74 -20.72 -16.78
N PRO A 591 -28.87 -20.07 -17.57
CA PRO A 591 -27.97 -20.78 -18.49
C PRO A 591 -27.02 -21.75 -17.77
N TYR A 592 -26.81 -22.93 -18.36
CA TYR A 592 -25.98 -23.99 -17.79
C TYR A 592 -24.58 -23.54 -17.37
N SER A 593 -23.92 -22.70 -18.16
CA SER A 593 -22.59 -22.16 -17.89
C SER A 593 -22.56 -21.31 -16.60
N VAL A 594 -23.47 -20.35 -16.49
CA VAL A 594 -23.62 -19.47 -15.30
C VAL A 594 -23.98 -20.29 -14.05
N VAL A 595 -24.90 -21.25 -14.17
CA VAL A 595 -25.28 -22.14 -13.05
C VAL A 595 -24.11 -23.00 -12.62
N LYS A 596 -23.32 -23.54 -13.56
CA LYS A 596 -22.14 -24.34 -13.27
C LYS A 596 -21.06 -23.51 -12.57
N ALA A 597 -20.79 -22.29 -13.04
CA ALA A 597 -19.88 -21.34 -12.38
C ALA A 597 -20.36 -20.96 -10.97
N PHE A 598 -21.66 -20.71 -10.79
CA PHE A 598 -22.26 -20.43 -9.47
C PHE A 598 -22.09 -21.59 -8.49
N LEU A 599 -22.40 -22.82 -8.91
CA LEU A 599 -22.24 -24.01 -8.08
C LEU A 599 -20.77 -24.29 -7.79
N TYR A 600 -19.87 -24.06 -8.75
CA TYR A 600 -18.42 -24.20 -8.56
C TYR A 600 -17.88 -23.22 -7.51
N TYR A 601 -18.32 -21.97 -7.55
CA TYR A 601 -17.98 -20.96 -6.54
C TYR A 601 -18.38 -21.38 -5.11
N LEU A 602 -19.53 -22.06 -4.93
CA LEU A 602 -19.94 -22.56 -3.61
C LEU A 602 -18.94 -23.56 -3.01
N TYR A 603 -18.19 -24.30 -3.84
CA TYR A 603 -17.15 -25.25 -3.45
C TYR A 603 -15.79 -24.60 -3.22
N THR A 604 -15.43 -23.62 -4.06
CA THR A 604 -14.04 -23.16 -4.20
C THR A 604 -13.76 -21.74 -3.70
N ASP A 605 -14.81 -20.93 -3.45
CA ASP A 605 -14.73 -19.48 -3.22
C ASP A 605 -14.09 -18.71 -4.40
N ARG A 606 -14.12 -19.29 -5.62
CA ARG A 606 -13.52 -18.71 -6.84
C ARG A 606 -14.53 -18.69 -7.99
N ILE A 607 -14.37 -17.70 -8.87
CA ILE A 607 -15.14 -17.56 -10.12
C ILE A 607 -14.44 -18.28 -11.28
N ASP A 608 -13.12 -18.51 -11.17
CA ASP A 608 -12.31 -19.26 -12.12
C ASP A 608 -12.30 -20.77 -11.81
N PRO A 609 -12.62 -21.65 -12.77
CA PRO A 609 -12.37 -23.08 -12.64
C PRO A 609 -10.86 -23.37 -12.57
N ALA A 610 -10.49 -24.48 -11.93
CA ALA A 610 -9.09 -24.79 -11.60
C ALA A 610 -8.34 -25.57 -12.70
N ASP A 611 -8.95 -25.76 -13.87
CA ASP A 611 -8.30 -26.34 -15.04
C ASP A 611 -7.63 -25.20 -15.83
N ASP A 612 -6.30 -25.24 -15.93
CA ASP A 612 -5.43 -24.13 -16.40
C ASP A 612 -5.67 -23.67 -17.87
N ASP A 613 -6.66 -24.24 -18.58
CA ASP A 613 -6.98 -23.98 -20.00
C ASP A 613 -8.39 -23.38 -20.25
N ALA A 614 -9.22 -23.16 -19.21
CA ALA A 614 -10.61 -22.70 -19.38
C ALA A 614 -10.94 -21.45 -18.53
N GLU A 615 -10.78 -20.26 -19.11
CA GLU A 615 -11.28 -19.02 -18.48
C GLU A 615 -12.82 -18.98 -18.52
N THR A 616 -13.46 -18.57 -17.41
CA THR A 616 -14.90 -18.28 -17.39
C THR A 616 -15.17 -17.04 -18.24
N ASP A 617 -16.07 -17.14 -19.21
CA ASP A 617 -16.36 -16.02 -20.11
C ASP A 617 -16.94 -14.80 -19.36
N LEU A 618 -16.67 -13.60 -19.85
CA LEU A 618 -17.13 -12.35 -19.22
C LEU A 618 -18.66 -12.24 -19.25
N SER A 619 -19.31 -12.84 -20.25
CA SER A 619 -20.78 -12.99 -20.30
C SER A 619 -21.31 -13.82 -19.12
N ASP A 620 -20.65 -14.93 -18.78
CA ASP A 620 -21.02 -15.78 -17.65
C ASP A 620 -20.79 -15.07 -16.31
N VAL A 621 -19.70 -14.30 -16.17
CA VAL A 621 -19.44 -13.50 -14.96
C VAL A 621 -20.46 -12.38 -14.78
N ALA A 622 -20.96 -11.80 -15.88
CA ALA A 622 -22.07 -10.84 -15.86
C ALA A 622 -23.40 -11.49 -15.43
N GLY A 623 -23.72 -12.70 -15.91
CA GLY A 623 -24.86 -13.49 -15.41
C GLY A 623 -24.73 -13.84 -13.92
N LEU A 624 -23.52 -14.23 -13.50
CA LEU A 624 -23.19 -14.57 -12.12
C LEU A 624 -23.35 -13.38 -11.16
N LEU A 625 -23.10 -12.15 -11.64
CA LEU A 625 -23.40 -10.92 -10.91
C LEU A 625 -24.91 -10.82 -10.59
N VAL A 626 -25.79 -11.09 -11.56
CA VAL A 626 -27.24 -11.01 -11.33
C VAL A 626 -27.71 -12.14 -10.39
N MET A 627 -27.24 -13.38 -10.58
CA MET A 627 -27.50 -14.48 -9.64
C MET A 627 -27.04 -14.16 -8.20
N SER A 628 -25.90 -13.48 -8.04
CA SER A 628 -25.40 -13.08 -6.72
C SER A 628 -26.32 -12.08 -6.00
N ASN A 629 -27.06 -11.26 -6.76
CA ASN A 629 -28.08 -10.35 -6.22
C ASN A 629 -29.35 -11.12 -5.86
N ILE A 630 -29.88 -11.94 -6.77
CA ILE A 630 -31.10 -12.76 -6.58
C ILE A 630 -30.99 -13.66 -5.35
N TYR A 631 -29.87 -14.38 -5.20
CA TYR A 631 -29.65 -15.27 -4.06
C TYR A 631 -29.03 -14.59 -2.84
N ASN A 632 -28.79 -13.27 -2.91
CA ASN A 632 -28.18 -12.45 -1.87
C ASN A 632 -26.87 -13.06 -1.32
N ILE A 633 -25.85 -13.15 -2.17
CA ILE A 633 -24.50 -13.62 -1.83
C ILE A 633 -23.50 -12.46 -2.04
N PRO A 634 -23.27 -11.61 -1.01
CA PRO A 634 -22.50 -10.37 -1.18
C PRO A 634 -21.01 -10.58 -1.56
N HIS A 635 -20.42 -11.70 -1.14
CA HIS A 635 -19.01 -11.98 -1.46
C HIS A 635 -18.82 -12.28 -2.95
N LEU A 636 -19.71 -13.08 -3.54
CA LEU A 636 -19.77 -13.35 -4.97
C LEU A 636 -19.97 -12.05 -5.77
N ARG A 637 -20.93 -11.22 -5.34
CA ARG A 637 -21.22 -9.94 -5.99
C ARG A 637 -19.99 -9.03 -6.07
N LEU A 638 -19.24 -8.91 -4.96
CA LEU A 638 -18.01 -8.13 -4.90
C LEU A 638 -16.92 -8.68 -5.84
N LEU A 639 -16.80 -10.01 -5.97
CA LEU A 639 -15.84 -10.65 -6.86
C LEU A 639 -16.19 -10.41 -8.34
N CYS A 640 -17.47 -10.57 -8.71
CA CYS A 640 -17.95 -10.26 -10.07
C CYS A 640 -17.71 -8.78 -10.44
N VAL A 641 -18.08 -7.83 -9.57
CA VAL A 641 -17.86 -6.39 -9.81
C VAL A 641 -16.36 -6.09 -10.01
N ASN A 642 -15.49 -6.67 -9.20
CA ASN A 642 -14.05 -6.46 -9.29
C ASN A 642 -13.50 -6.93 -10.65
N ARG A 643 -13.88 -8.13 -11.12
CA ARG A 643 -13.45 -8.67 -12.41
C ARG A 643 -13.99 -7.86 -13.59
N LEU A 644 -15.31 -7.70 -13.67
CA LEU A 644 -16.00 -6.96 -14.74
C LEU A 644 -15.53 -5.49 -14.84
N SER A 645 -15.08 -4.89 -13.72
CA SER A 645 -14.54 -3.52 -13.74
C SER A 645 -13.13 -3.39 -14.34
N LYS A 646 -12.36 -4.48 -14.38
CA LYS A 646 -10.97 -4.56 -14.84
C LYS A 646 -10.86 -5.06 -16.27
N GLU A 647 -11.64 -6.08 -16.60
CA GLU A 647 -11.60 -6.81 -17.88
C GLU A 647 -12.70 -6.32 -18.85
N LEU A 648 -13.17 -5.08 -18.67
CA LEU A 648 -14.21 -4.49 -19.51
C LEU A 648 -13.71 -4.31 -20.95
N ASP A 649 -14.32 -5.02 -21.88
CA ASP A 649 -13.98 -5.07 -23.30
C ASP A 649 -15.12 -4.55 -24.19
N VAL A 650 -14.87 -4.46 -25.50
CA VAL A 650 -15.85 -3.91 -26.46
C VAL A 650 -17.05 -4.85 -26.64
N ASP A 651 -16.83 -6.16 -26.60
CA ASP A 651 -17.84 -7.17 -26.93
C ASP A 651 -18.82 -7.42 -25.76
N HIS A 652 -18.35 -7.35 -24.51
CA HIS A 652 -19.16 -7.60 -23.31
C HIS A 652 -19.57 -6.33 -22.54
N ALA A 653 -19.10 -5.12 -22.91
CA ALA A 653 -19.47 -3.89 -22.19
C ALA A 653 -20.99 -3.64 -22.11
N CYS A 654 -21.75 -3.89 -23.18
CA CYS A 654 -23.21 -3.75 -23.18
C CYS A 654 -23.91 -4.74 -22.25
N ILE A 655 -23.46 -6.00 -22.24
CA ILE A 655 -24.00 -7.05 -21.37
C ILE A 655 -23.67 -6.71 -19.90
N THR A 656 -22.42 -6.31 -19.64
CA THR A 656 -21.94 -5.89 -18.32
C THR A 656 -22.72 -4.69 -17.78
N TRP A 657 -22.97 -3.68 -18.61
CA TRP A 657 -23.79 -2.52 -18.27
C TRP A 657 -25.21 -2.93 -17.83
N TYR A 658 -25.86 -3.75 -18.64
CA TYR A 658 -27.24 -4.16 -18.39
C TYR A 658 -27.36 -5.06 -17.14
N CYS A 659 -26.48 -6.06 -17.01
CA CYS A 659 -26.42 -6.93 -15.83
C CYS A 659 -26.07 -6.15 -14.55
N ALA A 660 -25.24 -5.10 -14.62
CA ALA A 660 -24.99 -4.21 -13.48
C ALA A 660 -26.23 -3.39 -13.10
N GLY A 661 -27.07 -3.03 -14.06
CA GLY A 661 -28.40 -2.45 -13.81
C GLY A 661 -29.33 -3.41 -13.06
N LEU A 662 -29.49 -4.64 -13.54
CA LEU A 662 -30.30 -5.69 -12.88
C LEU A 662 -29.78 -6.04 -11.47
N ALA A 663 -28.46 -6.03 -11.28
CA ALA A 663 -27.83 -6.28 -9.98
C ALA A 663 -27.89 -5.08 -9.01
N ASN A 664 -28.42 -3.93 -9.46
CA ASN A 664 -28.45 -2.66 -8.73
C ASN A 664 -27.05 -2.15 -8.28
N GLU A 665 -26.03 -2.36 -9.12
CA GLU A 665 -24.65 -1.94 -8.88
C GLU A 665 -24.32 -0.69 -9.71
N GLU A 666 -24.86 0.46 -9.28
CA GLU A 666 -24.76 1.76 -9.98
C GLU A 666 -23.36 2.14 -10.43
N TRP A 667 -22.32 1.84 -9.63
CA TRP A 667 -20.95 2.22 -9.95
C TRP A 667 -20.41 1.46 -11.17
N LEU A 668 -20.65 0.15 -11.23
CA LEU A 668 -20.24 -0.68 -12.37
C LEU A 668 -21.05 -0.29 -13.61
N ARG A 669 -22.35 -0.05 -13.44
CA ARG A 669 -23.24 0.42 -14.51
C ARG A 669 -22.74 1.74 -15.12
N LYS A 670 -22.50 2.78 -14.31
CA LYS A 670 -21.96 4.08 -14.77
C LYS A 670 -20.59 3.94 -15.46
N ARG A 671 -19.72 3.06 -14.96
CA ARG A 671 -18.42 2.76 -15.59
C ARG A 671 -18.57 2.09 -16.95
N ALA A 672 -19.45 1.10 -17.05
CA ALA A 672 -19.72 0.38 -18.30
C ALA A 672 -20.41 1.28 -19.33
N ALA A 673 -21.37 2.12 -18.92
CA ALA A 673 -22.01 3.11 -19.77
C ALA A 673 -21.01 4.07 -20.42
N ASN A 674 -20.11 4.64 -19.61
CA ASN A 674 -19.10 5.60 -20.09
C ASN A 674 -18.11 4.94 -21.08
N PHE A 675 -17.78 3.67 -20.87
CA PHE A 675 -16.99 2.88 -21.82
C PHE A 675 -17.76 2.59 -23.13
N CYS A 676 -19.05 2.22 -23.03
CA CYS A 676 -19.94 2.06 -24.18
C CYS A 676 -20.00 3.33 -25.03
N MET A 677 -20.12 4.50 -24.39
CA MET A 677 -20.13 5.79 -25.09
C MET A 677 -18.77 6.13 -25.73
N THR A 678 -17.66 5.90 -25.02
CA THR A 678 -16.30 6.12 -25.52
C THR A 678 -15.99 5.25 -26.76
N HIS A 679 -16.56 4.05 -26.83
CA HIS A 679 -16.33 3.10 -27.92
C HIS A 679 -17.57 2.85 -28.80
N TRP A 680 -18.55 3.75 -28.78
CA TRP A 680 -19.90 3.59 -29.37
C TRP A 680 -19.89 3.01 -30.79
N GLY A 681 -19.04 3.56 -31.67
CA GLY A 681 -18.93 3.11 -33.06
C GLY A 681 -18.48 1.65 -33.24
N ARG A 682 -17.83 1.03 -32.25
CA ARG A 682 -17.52 -0.41 -32.24
C ARG A 682 -18.60 -1.19 -31.49
N VAL A 683 -19.00 -0.69 -30.31
CA VAL A 683 -19.98 -1.32 -29.42
C VAL A 683 -21.32 -1.58 -30.11
N VAL A 684 -21.84 -0.63 -30.89
CA VAL A 684 -23.11 -0.79 -31.64
C VAL A 684 -23.09 -1.95 -32.66
N ARG A 685 -21.91 -2.44 -33.03
CA ARG A 685 -21.73 -3.54 -33.98
C ARG A 685 -21.58 -4.92 -33.33
N THR A 686 -21.50 -5.00 -31.99
CA THR A 686 -21.29 -6.26 -31.27
C THR A 686 -22.60 -7.03 -31.11
N ALA A 687 -22.50 -8.36 -30.95
CA ALA A 687 -23.65 -9.19 -30.63
C ALA A 687 -24.29 -8.79 -29.28
N GLY A 688 -23.46 -8.37 -28.31
CA GLY A 688 -23.91 -7.89 -27.01
C GLY A 688 -24.82 -6.67 -27.08
N PHE A 689 -24.57 -5.72 -28.01
CA PHE A 689 -25.47 -4.58 -28.24
C PHE A 689 -26.73 -5.00 -29.00
N GLN A 690 -26.60 -5.81 -30.06
CA GLN A 690 -27.73 -6.19 -30.93
C GLN A 690 -28.80 -7.02 -30.19
N ARG A 691 -28.40 -7.79 -29.18
CA ARG A 691 -29.31 -8.61 -28.38
C ARG A 691 -30.12 -7.81 -27.34
N LEU A 692 -29.67 -6.60 -26.93
CA LEU A 692 -30.29 -5.85 -25.82
C LEU A 692 -31.79 -5.50 -26.07
N PRO A 693 -32.64 -5.53 -25.02
CA PRO A 693 -34.03 -5.08 -25.12
C PRO A 693 -34.16 -3.65 -25.64
N ARG A 694 -35.20 -3.37 -26.44
CA ARG A 694 -35.42 -2.03 -27.02
C ARG A 694 -35.50 -0.90 -25.98
N ALA A 695 -36.07 -1.16 -24.81
CA ALA A 695 -36.09 -0.21 -23.70
C ALA A 695 -34.68 0.09 -23.17
N ALA A 696 -33.84 -0.94 -23.03
CA ALA A 696 -32.45 -0.84 -22.58
C ALA A 696 -31.58 -0.08 -23.59
N LEU A 697 -31.80 -0.27 -24.90
CA LEU A 697 -31.12 0.50 -25.94
C LEU A 697 -31.45 2.00 -25.86
N VAL A 698 -32.71 2.34 -25.56
CA VAL A 698 -33.13 3.73 -25.32
C VAL A 698 -32.49 4.27 -24.04
N GLU A 699 -32.53 3.52 -22.95
CA GLU A 699 -31.94 3.90 -21.66
C GLU A 699 -30.42 4.15 -21.75
N LEU A 700 -29.67 3.26 -22.41
CA LEU A 700 -28.23 3.44 -22.68
C LEU A 700 -27.96 4.70 -23.53
N SER A 701 -28.83 5.02 -24.49
CA SER A 701 -28.73 6.25 -25.29
C SER A 701 -29.12 7.53 -24.53
N GLN A 702 -29.83 7.40 -23.40
CA GLN A 702 -30.27 8.49 -22.53
C GLN A 702 -29.36 8.71 -21.32
N GLU A 703 -28.45 7.78 -21.01
CA GLU A 703 -27.39 7.94 -19.99
C GLU A 703 -26.30 8.96 -20.39
N VAL A 704 -26.46 9.62 -21.55
CA VAL A 704 -25.60 10.67 -22.06
C VAL A 704 -25.95 12.01 -21.42
N ASP A 705 -24.95 12.69 -20.86
CA ASP A 705 -25.11 14.06 -20.37
C ASP A 705 -25.40 15.01 -21.55
N MET A 706 -26.38 15.92 -21.39
CA MET A 706 -26.80 16.82 -22.47
C MET A 706 -25.71 17.83 -22.87
N GLU A 707 -24.66 17.98 -22.06
CA GLU A 707 -23.42 18.68 -22.41
C GLU A 707 -22.54 17.86 -23.37
N GLY A 708 -23.11 17.52 -24.53
CA GLY A 708 -22.50 16.68 -25.55
C GLY A 708 -21.25 17.28 -26.20
N ARG A 709 -20.09 17.17 -25.54
CA ARG A 709 -18.80 17.15 -26.25
C ARG A 709 -18.70 15.84 -27.03
N VAL A 710 -19.16 15.88 -28.28
CA VAL A 710 -18.70 14.93 -29.29
C VAL A 710 -17.21 15.18 -29.48
N VAL A 711 -16.38 14.34 -28.86
CA VAL A 711 -14.92 14.34 -29.00
C VAL A 711 -14.61 14.02 -30.46
N GLY A 712 -14.38 15.07 -31.26
CA GLY A 712 -13.89 14.94 -32.63
C GLY A 712 -12.50 14.30 -32.64
N GLY A 713 -12.14 13.63 -33.73
CA GLY A 713 -10.95 12.77 -33.81
C GLY A 713 -9.63 13.43 -33.37
N ASP A 714 -9.52 14.76 -33.48
CA ASP A 714 -8.33 15.53 -33.10
C ASP A 714 -8.09 15.61 -31.57
N GLU A 715 -9.10 15.37 -30.73
CA GLU A 715 -8.92 15.17 -29.28
C GLU A 715 -8.58 13.70 -28.92
N LEU A 716 -8.73 12.75 -29.86
CA LEU A 716 -8.43 11.32 -29.62
C LEU A 716 -6.91 11.05 -29.57
N ASP A 717 -6.13 11.78 -30.36
CA ASP A 717 -4.67 11.68 -30.39
C ASP A 717 -3.98 12.27 -29.14
N MET A 718 -4.70 13.01 -28.29
CA MET A 718 -4.20 13.46 -26.97
C MET A 718 -4.50 12.48 -25.82
N ILE A 719 -5.22 11.38 -26.08
CA ILE A 719 -5.52 10.34 -25.08
C ILE A 719 -4.78 9.03 -25.39
N VAL A 720 -4.33 8.81 -26.64
CA VAL A 720 -3.69 7.54 -27.09
C VAL A 720 -2.27 7.74 -27.68
N GLY A 721 -1.63 8.88 -27.38
CA GLY A 721 -0.20 9.12 -27.56
C GLY A 721 0.24 10.18 -26.54
N GLY A 722 1.36 10.09 -25.84
CA GLY A 722 2.61 9.46 -26.18
C GLY A 722 3.72 10.49 -25.95
N PHE A 723 4.80 10.07 -25.29
CA PHE A 723 6.07 10.78 -25.08
C PHE A 723 6.43 11.94 -26.05
N GLY A 724 6.93 13.05 -25.49
CA GLY A 724 7.69 14.11 -26.19
C GLY A 724 6.99 15.47 -26.14
N ASP A 725 7.45 16.47 -25.37
CA ASP A 725 8.66 17.30 -25.60
C ASP A 725 8.55 18.20 -26.86
N GLY A 726 8.62 19.54 -26.79
CA GLY A 726 8.71 20.40 -25.61
C GLY A 726 8.85 21.89 -25.99
N ALA A 727 8.41 22.78 -25.08
CA ALA A 727 8.59 24.25 -25.10
C ALA A 727 7.91 25.04 -26.26
N SER A 728 7.51 26.31 -26.12
CA SER A 728 7.84 27.30 -25.10
C SER A 728 6.80 28.44 -25.00
N ALA A 729 6.51 28.88 -23.76
CA ALA A 729 6.07 30.24 -23.38
C ALA A 729 4.69 30.72 -23.93
N VAL A 730 3.99 31.73 -23.38
CA VAL A 730 4.27 32.72 -22.32
C VAL A 730 3.03 32.83 -21.43
N SER A 731 3.19 32.90 -20.10
CA SER A 731 2.10 33.39 -19.22
C SER A 731 2.21 34.91 -19.04
N ARG A 732 1.04 35.58 -19.03
CA ARG A 732 0.80 37.03 -18.81
C ARG A 732 1.08 37.96 -20.01
N ARG A 733 0.01 38.48 -20.62
CA ARG A 733 -0.57 39.80 -20.24
C ARG A 733 -1.89 40.09 -21.01
N LYS A 734 -2.89 40.51 -20.22
CA LYS A 734 -3.79 41.69 -20.38
C LYS A 734 -4.46 42.00 -21.74
N GLU A 735 -5.69 42.53 -21.62
CA GLU A 735 -6.46 43.31 -22.62
C GLU A 735 -7.01 42.50 -23.81
N SER A 736 -8.19 42.80 -24.39
CA SER A 736 -9.37 43.62 -24.02
C SER A 736 -10.46 43.38 -25.11
N VAL A 737 -11.57 44.16 -25.17
CA VAL A 737 -12.48 44.29 -26.35
C VAL A 737 -13.32 43.00 -26.64
N SER A 738 -14.61 42.85 -26.29
CA SER A 738 -15.78 43.73 -26.51
C SER A 738 -15.77 44.32 -27.91
N SER A 739 -16.49 43.84 -28.93
CA SER A 739 -17.89 43.41 -28.93
C SER A 739 -18.28 42.89 -30.33
N ASN A 740 -19.45 42.26 -30.48
CA ASN A 740 -20.48 42.86 -31.33
C ASN A 740 -21.88 42.28 -31.08
N GLN A 741 -22.80 43.19 -30.81
CA GLN A 741 -24.22 43.01 -30.61
C GLN A 741 -24.93 43.03 -31.97
N THR A 742 -26.11 42.39 -32.09
CA THR A 742 -27.08 42.77 -33.13
C THR A 742 -28.50 42.49 -32.66
N GLN A 743 -29.18 43.53 -32.18
CA GLN A 743 -30.64 43.73 -32.15
C GLN A 743 -30.82 45.23 -31.81
N MET A 744 -31.22 46.07 -32.77
CA MET A 744 -32.63 46.36 -33.13
C MET A 744 -33.35 47.01 -31.93
N LEU A 745 -33.29 48.36 -31.85
CA LEU A 745 -34.31 49.30 -32.33
C LEU A 745 -35.47 49.49 -31.33
N GLU A 746 -35.61 50.70 -30.78
CA GLU A 746 -36.73 51.62 -31.09
C GLU A 746 -36.57 52.99 -30.38
N THR A 747 -36.84 54.05 -31.16
CA THR A 747 -37.28 55.45 -30.83
C THR A 747 -37.04 56.02 -29.43
N GLU A 748 -36.27 57.09 -29.26
CA GLU A 748 -36.59 58.51 -29.60
C GLU A 748 -37.70 59.12 -28.72
N ASP A 749 -37.29 60.03 -27.83
CA ASP A 749 -38.07 61.14 -27.28
C ASP A 749 -37.12 62.34 -27.16
N ASP A 750 -37.57 63.52 -27.59
CA ASP A 750 -36.75 64.72 -27.79
C ASP A 750 -36.37 65.47 -26.49
N GLU A 751 -35.37 66.34 -26.64
CA GLU A 751 -34.81 67.24 -25.63
C GLU A 751 -35.84 68.21 -25.02
N ASP A 752 -35.79 68.47 -23.70
CA ASP A 752 -35.47 69.82 -23.20
C ASP A 752 -35.09 69.84 -21.70
N ASP A 753 -34.41 70.92 -21.29
CA ASP A 753 -34.23 71.54 -19.95
C ASP A 753 -34.52 70.74 -18.65
N GLY A 754 -33.75 70.84 -17.57
CA GLY A 754 -32.80 71.89 -17.18
C GLY A 754 -32.98 72.24 -15.68
N MET A 755 -31.89 72.59 -14.99
CA MET A 755 -31.78 73.03 -13.58
C MET A 755 -32.08 72.06 -12.41
N GLU A 756 -30.98 71.66 -11.76
CA GLU A 756 -30.66 71.81 -10.32
C GLU A 756 -31.66 71.47 -9.18
N MET A 757 -31.12 70.66 -8.24
CA MET A 757 -31.32 70.69 -6.78
C MET A 757 -32.69 70.21 -6.26
N SER A 758 -32.74 68.99 -5.70
CA SER A 758 -32.31 68.75 -4.31
C SER A 758 -31.98 67.29 -4.00
#